data_AF-A0A2E2L5J0-F1
#
_entry.id   AF-A0A2E2L5J0-F1
#
_cell.length_a   1.000
_cell.length_b   1.000
_cell.length_c   1.000
_cell.angle_alpha   90.00
_cell.angle_beta   90.00
_cell.angle_gamma   90.00
#
_symmetry.space_group_name_H-M   'P 1'
#
loop_
_entity.id
_entity.type
_entity.pdbx_description
1 polymer ?
#
loop_
_entity_poly.entity_id
_entity_poly.type
_entity_poly.pdbx_seq_one_letter_code
_entity_poly.pdbx_strand_id
1 'polypeptide(L)'
;MRHPIVTLESDVPWGPIVPESTVDVGGVDCFRWVGRDSSRGGNFGDELGPIIAALLSGQRIRDGRATREADPRPRLLSVGSVLQFARDRDVVWGAGINGKVIPPRYPRELDVRAVRGPITRTALLSRGIEVPPVYGDPALLLPHLLPDLSSRRGTGGRVIVPNLNELDRFEGPEVVSPLGDPLEIVGRIASAEFVTGTSLHALIIADAFGVPSRPIAPKAEHPLKYLDHYWGTGRHDVQFAASTAHAFQLGAVGPAVADLAALRQAFPSDLWSARTSHAGTSQTSNLVRGDGGPGSIDVSVVISGPGSSELVQTLESLATQDLPGAEVIVVTDSRDSRPPTGAPPLIAAPVHHIEPAGGEGARQAALRTASGRWVVFYDAGDIVPPDLVRSIGQRPSVRGSDVVIGDRLAFSASATFRPREALSSSPGPSQRSSISVDTLSPAALRRGLCGTAFARELLTRADLPFGCEPDGADAVSMLMALVIAGSVDITSDVTCLHRMPTGVRADREGLMLDDDLGALLRRELGLACVLAVSSLETDAYRSDTYRCEIAPRLVDVLLNPGLLVIADPSLSATVALLVAAMPLPSESDPLELLMFRLLSAGEPTAAAATATLIRDPRSPVAVKLGLWTEILLAVERTGLDVSGIADTAIESVRAVLGTTPASTADMAVGWAGLARSARKVLGGDAVDPIPEAALIGDIDMLRAALGARRRLRGRLSIMRPRWNALHFAVHVQSPADGVSVALFPIGTAGPVIRLSHDALSNCAPRDRSMTLSARSIPLHAPFGLGLWDDDIGACVGVEVDVHELAPRRRDTLLLERVGSTVTLRRRRNPAMRALGRIARRLRARLRR
;
A
#
# COMPACT_ATOMS: atom_id res chain seq x y z
N MET A 1 -9.48 21.84 23.52
CA MET A 1 -8.86 23.02 22.85
C MET A 1 -8.84 22.75 21.36
N ARG A 2 -9.16 23.74 20.53
CA ARG A 2 -9.41 23.59 19.10
C ARG A 2 -8.11 23.35 18.33
N HIS A 3 -7.93 22.15 17.77
CA HIS A 3 -6.95 21.86 16.72
C HIS A 3 -7.61 22.07 15.34
N PRO A 4 -6.87 22.54 14.32
CA PRO A 4 -7.42 22.85 13.01
C PRO A 4 -7.70 21.55 12.24
N ILE A 5 -8.95 21.41 11.83
CA ILE A 5 -9.37 20.43 10.82
C ILE A 5 -8.89 20.98 9.48
N VAL A 6 -7.96 20.27 8.82
CA VAL A 6 -7.64 20.55 7.41
C VAL A 6 -8.67 19.83 6.57
N THR A 7 -9.77 20.53 6.28
CA THR A 7 -10.65 20.20 5.16
C THR A 7 -9.90 20.50 3.86
N LEU A 8 -9.75 19.49 3.00
CA LEU A 8 -9.35 19.68 1.60
C LEU A 8 -10.52 20.34 0.86
N GLU A 9 -10.64 21.66 0.99
CA GLU A 9 -11.42 22.47 0.05
C GLU A 9 -10.53 22.85 -1.14
N SER A 10 -11.06 22.54 -2.31
CA SER A 10 -10.45 22.57 -3.64
C SER A 10 -10.38 23.99 -4.24
N ASP A 11 -9.79 24.95 -3.52
CA ASP A 11 -9.53 26.30 -4.04
C ASP A 11 -8.37 26.97 -3.27
N VAL A 12 -7.15 26.45 -3.43
CA VAL A 12 -5.93 27.17 -3.00
C VAL A 12 -5.27 27.79 -4.23
N PRO A 13 -5.29 29.13 -4.38
CA PRO A 13 -4.47 29.77 -5.40
C PRO A 13 -3.01 29.57 -5.02
N TRP A 14 -2.23 28.98 -5.93
CA TRP A 14 -0.78 28.79 -5.88
C TRP A 14 -0.08 29.84 -4.99
N GLY A 15 0.24 29.46 -3.76
CA GLY A 15 1.10 30.22 -2.84
C GLY A 15 2.53 30.33 -3.40
N PRO A 16 3.37 31.22 -2.83
CA PRO A 16 4.52 31.80 -3.53
C PRO A 16 5.45 30.72 -4.07
N ILE A 17 5.77 30.85 -5.35
CA ILE A 17 6.76 30.10 -6.12
C ILE A 17 7.98 29.85 -5.24
N VAL A 18 8.23 28.59 -4.86
CA VAL A 18 9.54 28.20 -4.32
C VAL A 18 10.55 28.59 -5.40
N PRO A 19 11.58 29.41 -5.11
CA PRO A 19 12.45 29.92 -6.15
C PRO A 19 13.16 28.74 -6.82
N GLU A 20 12.76 28.46 -8.06
CA GLU A 20 13.46 27.52 -8.91
C GLU A 20 14.90 27.98 -9.06
N SER A 21 15.84 27.11 -8.71
CA SER A 21 17.27 27.36 -8.89
C SER A 21 17.75 26.66 -10.14
N THR A 22 17.77 27.37 -11.27
CA THR A 22 18.55 26.95 -12.42
C THR A 22 20.01 27.38 -12.23
N VAL A 23 20.92 26.66 -12.88
CA VAL A 23 22.35 26.96 -12.94
C VAL A 23 22.72 27.14 -14.41
N ASP A 24 23.37 28.25 -14.75
CA ASP A 24 23.86 28.50 -16.10
C ASP A 24 25.10 27.65 -16.37
N VAL A 25 24.97 26.69 -17.28
CA VAL A 25 26.07 25.94 -17.86
C VAL A 25 26.22 26.40 -19.29
N GLY A 26 27.17 27.29 -19.58
CA GLY A 26 27.48 27.71 -20.95
C GLY A 26 26.31 28.24 -21.79
N GLY A 27 25.29 28.87 -21.18
CA GLY A 27 24.10 29.39 -21.85
C GLY A 27 22.86 28.50 -21.80
N VAL A 28 22.94 27.33 -21.16
CA VAL A 28 21.83 26.42 -20.91
C VAL A 28 21.45 26.48 -19.43
N ASP A 29 20.16 26.61 -19.15
CA ASP A 29 19.64 26.64 -17.79
C ASP A 29 19.43 25.20 -17.28
N CYS A 30 20.42 24.65 -16.57
CA CYS A 30 20.33 23.34 -15.96
C CYS A 30 19.53 23.42 -14.64
N PHE A 31 18.43 22.69 -14.55
CA PHE A 31 17.60 22.67 -13.35
C PHE A 31 18.29 21.88 -12.22
N ARG A 32 18.27 22.44 -11.01
CA ARG A 32 18.52 21.71 -9.76
C ARG A 32 17.45 22.04 -8.73
N TRP A 33 17.14 21.11 -7.85
CA TRP A 33 16.26 21.38 -6.72
C TRP A 33 17.05 21.93 -5.53
N VAL A 34 16.60 23.06 -4.98
CA VAL A 34 17.16 23.63 -3.74
C VAL A 34 16.07 23.64 -2.67
N GLY A 35 16.37 23.01 -1.54
CA GLY A 35 15.45 22.93 -0.39
C GLY A 35 15.16 24.29 0.25
N ARG A 36 14.07 24.37 1.03
CA ARG A 36 13.62 25.62 1.69
C ARG A 36 14.59 26.18 2.73
N ASP A 37 15.51 25.37 3.24
CA ASP A 37 16.53 25.76 4.22
C ASP A 37 17.93 25.49 3.67
N SER A 38 18.41 26.35 2.77
CA SER A 38 19.74 26.27 2.17
C SER A 38 20.88 26.60 3.15
N SER A 39 20.55 26.93 4.42
CA SER A 39 21.54 27.26 5.46
C SER A 39 22.36 26.05 5.93
N ARG A 40 21.89 24.81 5.68
CA ARG A 40 22.56 23.56 6.05
C ARG A 40 23.42 22.94 4.95
N GLY A 41 23.63 23.64 3.83
CA GLY A 41 24.25 23.10 2.61
C GLY A 41 23.23 22.47 1.66
N GLY A 42 23.56 22.36 0.37
CA GLY A 42 22.72 21.71 -0.63
C GLY A 42 22.74 20.19 -0.50
N ASN A 43 21.69 19.52 -0.97
CA ASN A 43 21.67 18.06 -1.09
C ASN A 43 22.55 17.64 -2.28
N PHE A 44 23.57 16.82 -2.02
CA PHE A 44 24.62 16.49 -2.98
C PHE A 44 24.07 16.01 -4.33
N GLY A 45 23.03 15.17 -4.31
CA GLY A 45 22.52 14.57 -5.53
C GLY A 45 21.73 15.53 -6.40
N ASP A 46 21.09 16.55 -5.79
CA ASP A 46 20.37 17.59 -6.54
C ASP A 46 21.35 18.53 -7.27
N GLU A 47 22.63 18.58 -6.84
CA GLU A 47 23.70 19.36 -7.49
C GLU A 47 24.38 18.63 -8.66
N LEU A 48 24.21 17.31 -8.78
CA LEU A 48 24.95 16.51 -9.77
C LEU A 48 24.53 16.81 -11.21
N GLY A 49 23.27 17.18 -11.46
CA GLY A 49 22.75 17.46 -12.80
C GLY A 49 23.57 18.52 -13.54
N PRO A 50 23.69 19.76 -13.00
CA PRO A 50 24.54 20.80 -13.57
C PRO A 50 26.02 20.42 -13.68
N ILE A 51 26.58 19.69 -12.69
CA ILE A 51 27.99 19.26 -12.70
C ILE A 51 28.25 18.31 -13.88
N ILE A 52 27.40 17.30 -14.07
CA ILE A 52 27.54 16.32 -15.15
C ILE A 52 27.38 16.99 -16.51
N ALA A 53 26.41 17.90 -16.66
CA ALA A 53 26.21 18.67 -17.89
C ALA A 53 27.45 19.51 -18.24
N ALA A 54 28.07 20.15 -17.24
CA ALA A 54 29.30 20.92 -17.42
C ALA A 54 30.48 20.05 -17.88
N LEU A 55 30.66 18.87 -17.25
CA LEU A 55 31.72 17.92 -17.61
C LEU A 55 31.57 17.38 -19.03
N LEU A 56 30.35 17.05 -19.46
CA LEU A 56 30.09 16.51 -20.80
C LEU A 56 30.11 17.58 -21.91
N SER A 57 29.62 18.79 -21.62
CA SER A 57 29.63 19.91 -22.59
C SER A 57 31.00 20.62 -22.68
N GLY A 58 31.89 20.42 -21.71
CA GLY A 58 33.14 21.17 -21.57
C GLY A 58 32.94 22.64 -21.17
N GLN A 59 31.73 23.03 -20.75
CA GLN A 59 31.40 24.40 -20.35
C GLN A 59 31.61 24.63 -18.85
N ARG A 60 31.78 25.90 -18.46
CA ARG A 60 31.88 26.29 -17.04
C ARG A 60 30.50 26.57 -16.46
N ILE A 61 30.31 26.16 -15.22
CA ILE A 61 29.19 26.61 -14.37
C ILE A 61 29.38 28.09 -14.06
N ARG A 62 28.35 28.90 -14.24
CA ARG A 62 28.35 30.33 -13.95
C ARG A 62 27.36 30.65 -12.84
N ASP A 63 27.82 31.37 -11.83
CA ASP A 63 26.96 31.96 -10.80
C ASP A 63 26.20 33.14 -11.39
N GLY A 64 25.02 32.87 -11.97
CA GLY A 64 24.22 33.90 -12.61
C GLY A 64 22.74 33.68 -12.36
N ARG A 65 22.13 34.55 -11.55
CA ARG A 65 20.68 34.80 -11.68
C ARG A 65 20.46 35.34 -13.08
N ALA A 66 19.66 34.64 -13.88
CA ALA A 66 19.29 35.09 -15.22
C ALA A 66 18.88 36.56 -15.19
N THR A 67 19.61 37.41 -15.93
CA THR A 67 19.20 38.79 -16.16
C THR A 67 17.88 38.74 -16.93
N ARG A 68 16.84 39.42 -16.41
CA ARG A 68 15.44 39.41 -16.88
C ARG A 68 15.23 39.80 -18.35
N GLU A 69 16.28 40.22 -19.07
CA GLU A 69 16.23 40.81 -20.40
C GLU A 69 16.94 39.97 -21.50
N ALA A 70 17.34 38.72 -21.23
CA ALA A 70 17.93 37.84 -22.26
C ALA A 70 16.87 36.93 -22.90
N ASP A 71 17.08 36.56 -24.18
CA ASP A 71 16.32 35.53 -24.90
C ASP A 71 16.09 34.28 -24.02
N PRO A 72 14.93 33.59 -24.13
CA PRO A 72 14.67 32.38 -23.37
C PRO A 72 15.76 31.34 -23.65
N ARG A 73 16.49 30.97 -22.60
CA ARG A 73 17.54 29.95 -22.67
C ARG A 73 16.91 28.56 -22.71
N PRO A 74 17.49 27.61 -23.44
CA PRO A 74 17.09 26.21 -23.34
C PRO A 74 17.29 25.73 -21.90
N ARG A 75 16.37 24.88 -21.42
CA ARG A 75 16.37 24.37 -20.06
C ARG A 75 16.47 22.85 -20.06
N LEU A 76 17.35 22.34 -19.21
CA LEU A 76 17.66 20.91 -19.10
C LEU A 76 17.29 20.37 -17.71
N LEU A 77 16.51 19.29 -17.69
CA LEU A 77 16.25 18.46 -16.51
C LEU A 77 16.97 17.13 -16.68
N SER A 78 17.93 16.81 -15.81
CA SER A 78 18.81 15.65 -15.99
C SER A 78 18.81 14.65 -14.82
N VAL A 79 19.25 15.06 -13.63
CA VAL A 79 19.38 14.19 -12.45
C VAL A 79 18.22 14.41 -11.48
N GLY A 80 17.76 13.33 -10.85
CA GLY A 80 16.82 13.40 -9.73
C GLY A 80 15.34 13.29 -10.11
N SER A 81 14.49 13.38 -9.08
CA SER A 81 13.03 13.27 -9.21
C SER A 81 12.40 14.65 -9.39
N VAL A 82 12.65 15.27 -10.54
CA VAL A 82 12.39 16.71 -10.80
C VAL A 82 11.42 16.96 -11.96
N LEU A 83 10.88 15.90 -12.60
CA LEU A 83 10.04 16.04 -13.78
C LEU A 83 8.74 16.84 -13.52
N GLN A 84 8.27 16.89 -12.28
CA GLN A 84 7.13 17.73 -11.87
C GLN A 84 7.37 19.24 -12.04
N PHE A 85 8.63 19.67 -12.26
CA PHE A 85 9.00 21.06 -12.53
C PHE A 85 9.24 21.34 -14.02
N ALA A 86 9.01 20.36 -14.88
CA ALA A 86 9.17 20.51 -16.32
C ALA A 86 8.13 21.50 -16.88
N ARG A 87 8.53 22.20 -17.95
CA ARG A 87 7.71 23.15 -18.71
C ARG A 87 7.68 22.74 -20.17
N ASP A 88 6.76 23.32 -20.94
CA ASP A 88 6.74 23.08 -22.39
C ASP A 88 8.10 23.50 -22.99
N ARG A 89 8.62 22.63 -23.86
CA ARG A 89 9.91 22.71 -24.56
C ARG A 89 11.15 22.52 -23.68
N ASP A 90 10.99 22.13 -22.42
CA ASP A 90 12.13 21.67 -21.62
C ASP A 90 12.70 20.37 -22.21
N VAL A 91 14.02 20.23 -22.10
CA VAL A 91 14.75 19.02 -22.51
C VAL A 91 14.94 18.12 -21.30
N VAL A 92 14.63 16.83 -21.45
CA VAL A 92 14.73 15.83 -20.38
C VAL A 92 15.79 14.79 -20.74
N TRP A 93 16.75 14.57 -19.85
CA TRP A 93 17.82 13.58 -20.03
C TRP A 93 18.10 12.83 -18.72
N GLY A 94 17.32 11.79 -18.47
CA GLY A 94 17.48 10.84 -17.35
C GLY A 94 16.72 11.21 -16.07
N ALA A 95 15.99 12.32 -16.07
CA ALA A 95 15.19 12.73 -14.91
C ALA A 95 13.99 11.80 -14.70
N GLY A 96 13.52 11.73 -13.46
CA GLY A 96 12.37 10.91 -13.07
C GLY A 96 11.25 11.69 -12.40
N ILE A 97 10.12 11.03 -12.18
CA ILE A 97 8.97 11.57 -11.43
C ILE A 97 9.18 11.38 -9.92
N ASN A 98 8.73 12.36 -9.14
CA ASN A 98 8.58 12.24 -7.69
C ASN A 98 7.16 11.77 -7.34
N GLY A 99 7.02 10.53 -6.84
CA GLY A 99 5.71 9.95 -6.50
C GLY A 99 4.92 10.70 -5.41
N LYS A 100 5.54 11.63 -4.67
CA LYS A 100 4.81 12.49 -3.70
C LYS A 100 4.08 13.66 -4.35
N VAL A 101 4.53 14.07 -5.54
CA VAL A 101 4.07 15.28 -6.21
C VAL A 101 3.82 14.92 -7.67
N ILE A 102 2.61 14.44 -7.94
CA ILE A 102 2.14 14.23 -9.30
C ILE A 102 1.49 15.55 -9.75
N PRO A 103 2.07 16.26 -10.72
CA PRO A 103 1.51 17.53 -11.17
C PRO A 103 0.11 17.28 -11.79
N PRO A 104 -0.87 18.17 -11.53
CA PRO A 104 -2.22 18.04 -12.08
C PRO A 104 -2.25 18.16 -13.61
N ARG A 105 -1.22 18.78 -14.18
CA ARG A 105 -0.97 18.85 -15.62
C ARG A 105 0.52 18.69 -15.86
N TYR A 106 0.86 17.77 -16.75
CA TYR A 106 2.20 17.71 -17.32
C TYR A 106 2.30 18.68 -18.51
N PRO A 107 3.52 19.12 -18.87
CA PRO A 107 3.77 19.78 -20.15
C PRO A 107 3.27 18.91 -21.31
N ARG A 108 2.85 19.56 -22.40
CA ARG A 108 2.40 18.90 -23.63
C ARG A 108 3.53 18.68 -24.62
N GLU A 109 4.51 19.58 -24.62
CA GLU A 109 5.66 19.52 -25.51
C GLU A 109 6.91 19.30 -24.65
N LEU A 110 7.49 18.11 -24.65
CA LEU A 110 8.80 17.84 -24.04
C LEU A 110 9.74 17.27 -25.09
N ASP A 111 11.00 17.68 -25.05
CA ASP A 111 12.07 17.04 -25.80
C ASP A 111 12.76 16.01 -24.89
N VAL A 112 12.30 14.76 -24.97
CA VAL A 112 12.76 13.69 -24.07
C VAL A 112 13.84 12.86 -24.75
N ARG A 113 15.06 12.93 -24.22
CA ARG A 113 16.22 12.18 -24.72
C ARG A 113 16.44 10.86 -23.97
N ALA A 114 16.16 10.86 -22.68
CA ALA A 114 16.22 9.71 -21.80
C ALA A 114 15.39 10.00 -20.54
N VAL A 115 15.00 8.96 -19.79
CA VAL A 115 14.35 9.09 -18.49
C VAL A 115 14.95 8.12 -17.49
N ARG A 116 14.69 8.29 -16.19
CA ARG A 116 15.28 7.42 -15.16
C ARG A 116 14.96 5.93 -15.38
N GLY A 117 13.72 5.61 -15.76
CA GLY A 117 13.26 4.24 -15.90
C GLY A 117 11.89 4.09 -16.55
N PRO A 118 11.39 2.84 -16.63
CA PRO A 118 10.19 2.50 -17.38
C PRO A 118 8.91 3.08 -16.77
N ILE A 119 8.80 3.26 -15.45
CA ILE A 119 7.60 3.85 -14.84
C ILE A 119 7.45 5.31 -15.28
N THR A 120 8.56 6.07 -15.26
CA THR A 120 8.56 7.45 -15.77
C THR A 120 8.23 7.49 -17.26
N ARG A 121 8.78 6.56 -18.05
CA ARG A 121 8.48 6.47 -19.49
C ARG A 121 7.01 6.18 -19.77
N THR A 122 6.43 5.18 -19.10
CA THR A 122 5.01 4.84 -19.19
C THR A 122 4.13 6.05 -18.91
N ALA A 123 4.44 6.82 -17.87
CA ALA A 123 3.66 8.01 -17.51
C ALA A 123 3.68 9.10 -18.60
N LEU A 124 4.78 9.25 -19.33
CA LEU A 124 4.89 10.23 -20.42
C LEU A 124 4.23 9.71 -21.70
N LEU A 125 4.46 8.44 -22.06
CA LEU A 125 3.84 7.81 -23.23
C LEU A 125 2.31 7.79 -23.12
N SER A 126 1.76 7.50 -21.93
CA SER A 126 0.31 7.52 -21.70
C SER A 126 -0.32 8.90 -21.90
N ARG A 127 0.50 9.96 -21.99
CA ARG A 127 0.08 11.34 -22.23
C ARG A 127 0.39 11.80 -23.66
N GLY A 128 0.81 10.88 -24.53
CA GLY A 128 1.15 11.15 -25.92
C GLY A 128 2.49 11.87 -26.12
N ILE A 129 3.37 11.85 -25.11
CA ILE A 129 4.73 12.40 -25.23
C ILE A 129 5.63 11.27 -25.71
N GLU A 130 6.34 11.51 -26.82
CA GLU A 130 7.31 10.56 -27.36
C GLU A 130 8.52 10.45 -26.42
N VAL A 131 8.88 9.21 -26.07
CA VAL A 131 9.99 8.93 -25.18
C VAL A 131 10.79 7.74 -25.71
N PRO A 132 12.09 7.88 -26.01
CA PRO A 132 12.91 6.76 -26.43
C PRO A 132 13.10 5.77 -25.27
N PRO A 133 13.30 4.47 -25.53
CA PRO A 133 13.59 3.47 -24.50
C PRO A 133 15.05 3.56 -24.01
N VAL A 134 15.48 4.76 -23.63
CA VAL A 134 16.81 5.03 -23.05
C VAL A 134 16.61 5.36 -21.58
N TYR A 135 17.14 4.48 -20.72
CA TYR A 135 16.95 4.54 -19.28
C TYR A 135 18.26 4.84 -18.53
N GLY A 136 18.11 5.50 -17.39
CA GLY A 136 19.18 5.67 -16.41
C GLY A 136 19.34 7.12 -15.94
N ASP A 137 19.74 7.27 -14.68
CA ASP A 137 20.16 8.57 -14.15
C ASP A 137 21.56 8.92 -14.70
N PRO A 138 21.80 10.15 -15.18
CA PRO A 138 23.11 10.56 -15.70
C PRO A 138 24.28 10.39 -14.74
N ALA A 139 24.02 10.33 -13.43
CA ALA A 139 25.04 10.03 -12.42
C ALA A 139 25.71 8.67 -12.63
N LEU A 140 25.08 7.73 -13.36
CA LEU A 140 25.69 6.48 -13.79
C LEU A 140 26.92 6.67 -14.70
N LEU A 141 27.07 7.83 -15.33
CA LEU A 141 28.22 8.15 -16.19
C LEU A 141 29.44 8.68 -15.40
N LEU A 142 29.29 8.98 -14.11
CA LEU A 142 30.36 9.59 -13.29
C LEU A 142 31.69 8.81 -13.29
N PRO A 143 31.76 7.47 -13.29
CA PRO A 143 33.03 6.75 -13.39
C PRO A 143 33.84 7.10 -14.65
N HIS A 144 33.15 7.40 -15.77
CA HIS A 144 33.79 7.80 -17.02
C HIS A 144 34.22 9.28 -17.02
N LEU A 145 33.55 10.11 -16.23
CA LEU A 145 33.81 11.55 -16.14
C LEU A 145 34.85 11.89 -15.05
N LEU A 146 34.96 11.05 -14.02
CA LEU A 146 35.80 11.22 -12.84
C LEU A 146 36.59 9.92 -12.54
N PRO A 147 37.50 9.49 -13.43
CA PRO A 147 38.20 8.19 -13.32
C PRO A 147 39.05 8.07 -12.04
N ASP A 148 39.53 9.18 -11.48
CA ASP A 148 40.30 9.23 -10.23
C ASP A 148 39.50 8.78 -8.99
N LEU A 149 38.17 8.81 -9.07
CA LEU A 149 37.30 8.29 -8.00
C LEU A 149 37.11 6.78 -8.13
N SER A 150 37.13 6.24 -9.35
CA SER A 150 36.97 4.81 -9.59
C SER A 150 38.12 3.97 -9.03
N SER A 151 39.34 4.54 -8.97
CA SER A 151 40.50 3.87 -8.39
C SER A 151 40.44 3.72 -6.87
N ARG A 152 39.45 4.30 -6.18
CA ARG A 152 39.31 4.28 -4.72
C ARG A 152 38.39 3.17 -4.21
N ARG A 153 37.78 2.37 -5.09
CA ARG A 153 36.79 1.35 -4.71
C ARG A 153 37.32 0.37 -3.66
N GLY A 154 36.52 0.10 -2.63
CA GLY A 154 36.85 -0.86 -1.56
C GLY A 154 37.98 -0.42 -0.62
N THR A 155 38.38 0.85 -0.66
CA THR A 155 39.40 1.39 0.27
C THR A 155 38.81 1.94 1.56
N GLY A 156 37.50 2.19 1.59
CA GLY A 156 36.73 2.64 2.74
C GLY A 156 35.90 1.53 3.39
N GLY A 157 35.23 1.87 4.50
CA GLY A 157 34.33 0.96 5.21
C GLY A 157 32.90 0.97 4.66
N ARG A 158 31.94 0.61 5.53
CA ARG A 158 30.50 0.70 5.25
C ARG A 158 30.04 2.15 5.31
N VAL A 159 29.12 2.52 4.43
CA VAL A 159 28.55 3.86 4.34
C VAL A 159 27.03 3.78 4.37
N ILE A 160 26.43 4.56 5.26
CA ILE A 160 24.98 4.70 5.41
C ILE A 160 24.60 6.12 5.00
N VAL A 161 23.83 6.28 3.92
CA VAL A 161 23.39 7.62 3.46
C VAL A 161 21.88 7.76 3.61
N PRO A 162 21.40 8.56 4.57
CA PRO A 162 19.98 8.83 4.74
C PRO A 162 19.45 9.74 3.63
N ASN A 163 18.16 9.62 3.31
CA ASN A 163 17.45 10.67 2.61
C ASN A 163 17.43 11.96 3.45
N LEU A 164 17.41 13.13 2.81
CA LEU A 164 17.33 14.42 3.49
C LEU A 164 16.16 14.51 4.50
N ASN A 165 15.00 13.95 4.15
CA ASN A 165 13.81 13.96 5.01
C ASN A 165 13.87 12.93 6.15
N GLU A 166 14.98 12.21 6.28
CA GLU A 166 15.16 11.07 7.18
C GLU A 166 16.50 11.10 7.91
N LEU A 167 17.16 12.26 7.96
CA LEU A 167 18.45 12.43 8.64
C LEU A 167 18.41 11.94 10.08
N ASP A 168 17.35 12.31 10.81
CA ASP A 168 17.18 11.99 12.24
C ASP A 168 16.95 10.49 12.50
N ARG A 169 16.77 9.66 11.46
CA ARG A 169 16.61 8.20 11.60
C ARG A 169 17.95 7.46 11.71
N PHE A 170 19.07 8.10 11.38
CA PHE A 170 20.36 7.45 11.27
C PHE A 170 21.42 8.21 12.05
N GLU A 171 22.09 7.49 12.95
CA GLU A 171 23.19 8.02 13.75
C GLU A 171 24.36 7.03 13.74
N GLY A 172 25.57 7.54 13.97
CA GLY A 172 26.78 6.72 14.08
C GLY A 172 27.87 7.08 13.08
N PRO A 173 29.07 6.49 13.23
CA PRO A 173 30.25 6.85 12.47
C PRO A 173 30.20 6.45 10.99
N GLU A 174 29.36 5.47 10.63
CA GLU A 174 29.14 5.03 9.25
C GLU A 174 28.16 5.94 8.49
N VAL A 175 27.48 6.86 9.18
CA VAL A 175 26.46 7.72 8.58
C VAL A 175 27.11 8.92 7.88
N VAL A 176 26.87 9.04 6.58
CA VAL A 176 27.31 10.17 5.76
C VAL A 176 26.11 11.05 5.45
N SER A 177 26.16 12.30 5.91
CA SER A 177 25.14 13.30 5.57
C SER A 177 25.04 13.48 4.05
N PRO A 178 23.82 13.56 3.47
CA PRO A 178 23.61 13.94 2.08
C PRO A 178 23.82 15.44 1.83
N LEU A 179 24.12 16.23 2.87
CA LEU A 179 24.40 17.66 2.77
C LEU A 179 25.92 17.89 2.79
N GLY A 180 26.45 18.66 1.83
CA GLY A 180 27.87 18.98 1.76
C GLY A 180 28.39 19.15 0.33
N ASP A 181 29.71 19.08 0.17
CA ASP A 181 30.35 19.11 -1.16
C ASP A 181 29.96 17.85 -1.96
N PRO A 182 29.38 17.99 -3.16
CA PRO A 182 28.90 16.85 -3.91
C PRO A 182 29.98 15.84 -4.30
N LEU A 183 31.17 16.31 -4.69
CA LEU A 183 32.23 15.44 -5.18
C LEU A 183 32.95 14.72 -4.03
N GLU A 184 33.06 15.35 -2.85
CA GLU A 184 33.54 14.68 -1.64
C GLU A 184 32.61 13.55 -1.20
N ILE A 185 31.29 13.78 -1.21
CA ILE A 185 30.30 12.75 -0.85
C ILE A 185 30.31 11.61 -1.87
N VAL A 186 30.35 11.92 -3.17
CA VAL A 186 30.51 10.90 -4.23
C VAL A 186 31.80 10.10 -4.02
N GLY A 187 32.91 10.76 -3.69
CA GLY A 187 34.18 10.10 -3.40
C GLY A 187 34.10 9.14 -2.21
N ARG A 188 33.37 9.51 -1.15
CA ARG A 188 33.13 8.62 0.01
C ARG A 188 32.33 7.38 -0.40
N ILE A 189 31.25 7.57 -1.15
CA ILE A 189 30.39 6.46 -1.62
C ILE A 189 31.18 5.54 -2.56
N ALA A 190 31.91 6.11 -3.53
CA ALA A 190 32.73 5.36 -4.48
C ALA A 190 33.84 4.55 -3.79
N SER A 191 34.36 5.04 -2.66
CA SER A 191 35.39 4.34 -1.88
C SER A 191 34.87 3.23 -0.98
N ALA A 192 33.56 3.19 -0.72
CA ALA A 192 32.97 2.29 0.27
C ALA A 192 33.08 0.81 -0.12
N GLU A 193 33.08 -0.06 0.88
CA GLU A 193 32.95 -1.51 0.70
C GLU A 193 31.47 -1.91 0.50
N PHE A 194 30.55 -1.20 1.16
CA PHE A 194 29.12 -1.44 1.08
C PHE A 194 28.34 -0.15 1.36
N VAL A 195 27.30 0.11 0.57
CA VAL A 195 26.44 1.30 0.72
C VAL A 195 25.01 0.88 1.06
N THR A 196 24.45 1.50 2.09
CA THR A 196 23.02 1.35 2.42
C THR A 196 22.42 2.67 2.87
N GLY A 197 21.13 2.69 3.17
CA GLY A 197 20.39 3.88 3.57
C GLY A 197 19.15 4.12 2.73
N THR A 198 18.56 5.30 2.91
CA THR A 198 17.33 5.71 2.22
C THR A 198 17.59 6.76 1.12
N SER A 199 18.83 7.18 0.88
CA SER A 199 19.15 8.11 -0.22
C SER A 199 19.21 7.39 -1.58
N LEU A 200 18.27 7.70 -2.49
CA LEU A 200 18.31 7.16 -3.86
C LEU A 200 19.59 7.57 -4.60
N HIS A 201 20.01 8.84 -4.48
CA HIS A 201 21.24 9.30 -5.13
C HIS A 201 22.45 8.47 -4.68
N ALA A 202 22.54 8.10 -3.40
CA ALA A 202 23.64 7.28 -2.93
C ALA A 202 23.63 5.86 -3.53
N LEU A 203 22.44 5.29 -3.72
CA LEU A 203 22.26 3.98 -4.36
C LEU A 203 22.64 4.04 -5.85
N ILE A 204 22.25 5.10 -6.55
CA ILE A 204 22.63 5.34 -7.95
C ILE A 204 24.15 5.48 -8.09
N ILE A 205 24.79 6.25 -7.19
CA ILE A 205 26.25 6.39 -7.19
C ILE A 205 26.93 5.06 -6.88
N ALA A 206 26.41 4.29 -5.91
CA ALA A 206 26.93 2.96 -5.62
C ALA A 206 26.86 2.06 -6.86
N ASP A 207 25.73 2.05 -7.57
CA ASP A 207 25.57 1.31 -8.83
C ASP A 207 26.57 1.79 -9.90
N ALA A 208 26.75 3.10 -10.06
CA ALA A 208 27.68 3.69 -11.03
C ALA A 208 29.11 3.17 -10.82
N PHE A 209 29.59 3.18 -9.57
CA PHE A 209 30.93 2.73 -9.23
C PHE A 209 31.03 1.22 -8.97
N GLY A 210 29.94 0.47 -9.13
CA GLY A 210 29.87 -0.97 -8.85
C GLY A 210 30.06 -1.32 -7.37
N VAL A 211 29.80 -0.39 -6.46
CA VAL A 211 29.88 -0.63 -5.02
C VAL A 211 28.67 -1.46 -4.57
N PRO A 212 28.87 -2.59 -3.85
CA PRO A 212 27.78 -3.39 -3.29
C PRO A 212 26.80 -2.52 -2.49
N SER A 213 25.50 -2.61 -2.76
CA SER A 213 24.51 -1.80 -2.07
C SER A 213 23.17 -2.48 -1.84
N ARG A 214 22.44 -2.03 -0.82
CA ARG A 214 21.09 -2.49 -0.47
C ARG A 214 20.24 -1.33 0.03
N PRO A 215 19.07 -1.05 -0.56
CA PRO A 215 18.18 0.01 -0.09
C PRO A 215 17.52 -0.37 1.24
N ILE A 216 17.33 0.62 2.11
CA ILE A 216 16.45 0.52 3.27
C ILE A 216 15.10 1.13 2.89
N ALA A 217 13.99 0.53 3.34
CA ALA A 217 12.65 1.07 3.12
C ALA A 217 12.54 2.51 3.68
N PRO A 218 12.32 3.52 2.82
CA PRO A 218 12.05 4.87 3.29
C PRO A 218 10.70 4.93 4.01
N LYS A 219 10.61 5.74 5.06
CA LYS A 219 9.37 6.08 5.77
C LYS A 219 8.80 7.40 5.25
N ALA A 220 9.68 8.33 4.86
CA ALA A 220 9.27 9.63 4.37
C ALA A 220 9.08 9.68 2.85
N GLU A 221 9.62 8.74 2.06
CA GLU A 221 9.63 8.80 0.59
C GLU A 221 8.68 7.82 -0.07
N HIS A 222 8.06 8.25 -1.18
CA HIS A 222 7.30 7.35 -2.04
C HIS A 222 8.25 6.37 -2.75
N PRO A 223 7.95 5.05 -2.82
CA PRO A 223 8.88 4.04 -3.33
C PRO A 223 9.14 4.13 -4.84
N LEU A 224 8.21 4.69 -5.61
CA LEU A 224 8.29 4.83 -7.08
C LEU A 224 9.68 5.19 -7.62
N LYS A 225 10.35 6.20 -7.06
CA LYS A 225 11.64 6.66 -7.59
C LYS A 225 12.75 5.61 -7.50
N TYR A 226 12.66 4.72 -6.53
CA TYR A 226 13.60 3.62 -6.35
C TYR A 226 13.27 2.48 -7.32
N LEU A 227 11.99 2.08 -7.40
CA LEU A 227 11.56 1.02 -8.31
C LEU A 227 11.85 1.40 -9.76
N ASP A 228 11.59 2.65 -10.14
CA ASP A 228 11.86 3.19 -11.47
C ASP A 228 13.36 3.11 -11.82
N HIS A 229 14.26 3.43 -10.88
CA HIS A 229 15.71 3.24 -11.06
C HIS A 229 16.11 1.76 -11.19
N TYR A 230 15.63 0.92 -10.27
CA TYR A 230 15.99 -0.51 -10.28
C TYR A 230 15.49 -1.19 -11.56
N TRP A 231 14.28 -0.88 -12.01
CA TRP A 231 13.73 -1.41 -13.26
C TRP A 231 14.45 -0.84 -14.49
N GLY A 232 14.82 0.44 -14.49
CA GLY A 232 15.64 1.06 -15.53
C GLY A 232 17.07 0.50 -15.62
N THR A 233 17.48 -0.29 -14.63
CA THR A 233 18.79 -0.96 -14.55
C THR A 233 18.66 -2.49 -14.51
N GLY A 234 17.54 -3.03 -15.01
CA GLY A 234 17.31 -4.46 -15.22
C GLY A 234 17.01 -5.29 -13.97
N ARG A 235 16.66 -4.66 -12.84
CA ARG A 235 16.47 -5.32 -11.54
C ARG A 235 15.05 -5.15 -11.06
N HIS A 236 14.20 -6.15 -11.31
CA HIS A 236 12.76 -6.05 -11.04
C HIS A 236 12.33 -6.52 -9.64
N ASP A 237 13.08 -7.44 -9.03
CA ASP A 237 12.72 -8.10 -7.78
C ASP A 237 13.52 -7.62 -6.56
N VAL A 238 13.73 -6.29 -6.45
CA VAL A 238 14.60 -5.73 -5.40
C VAL A 238 13.91 -5.75 -4.04
N GLN A 239 14.46 -6.53 -3.12
CA GLN A 239 14.07 -6.53 -1.71
C GLN A 239 14.71 -5.37 -0.95
N PHE A 240 13.88 -4.60 -0.25
CA PHE A 240 14.30 -3.50 0.63
C PHE A 240 14.48 -4.01 2.05
N ALA A 241 15.57 -3.58 2.69
CA ALA A 241 15.81 -3.90 4.08
C ALA A 241 14.95 -3.03 5.02
N ALA A 242 14.41 -3.62 6.09
CA ALA A 242 13.77 -2.88 7.18
C ALA A 242 14.74 -2.00 8.02
N SER A 243 16.03 -2.36 8.08
CA SER A 243 17.04 -1.68 8.92
C SER A 243 18.45 -1.84 8.35
N THR A 244 19.43 -1.13 8.94
CA THR A 244 20.85 -1.23 8.57
C THR A 244 21.41 -2.63 8.83
N ALA A 245 21.15 -3.18 10.01
CA ALA A 245 21.58 -4.54 10.37
C ALA A 245 21.00 -5.59 9.40
N HIS A 246 19.72 -5.43 9.04
CA HIS A 246 19.08 -6.31 8.09
C HIS A 246 19.63 -6.15 6.66
N ALA A 247 19.97 -4.92 6.24
CA ALA A 247 20.61 -4.67 4.95
C ALA A 247 21.95 -5.41 4.81
N PHE A 248 22.73 -5.45 5.89
CA PHE A 248 24.00 -6.21 5.92
C PHE A 248 23.78 -7.72 5.90
N GLN A 249 22.68 -8.23 6.48
CA GLN A 249 22.33 -9.65 6.45
C GLN A 249 21.87 -10.09 5.05
N LEU A 250 21.04 -9.29 4.39
CA LEU A 250 20.57 -9.56 3.02
C LEU A 250 21.68 -9.48 1.97
N GLY A 251 22.74 -8.71 2.25
CA GLY A 251 23.81 -8.46 1.29
C GLY A 251 23.36 -7.58 0.13
N ALA A 252 24.19 -7.48 -0.91
CA ALA A 252 23.97 -6.53 -2.00
C ALA A 252 22.90 -6.98 -2.99
N VAL A 253 22.20 -5.99 -3.58
CA VAL A 253 21.41 -6.20 -4.79
C VAL A 253 22.36 -6.62 -5.93
N GLY A 254 21.86 -7.40 -6.89
CA GLY A 254 22.60 -7.69 -8.11
C GLY A 254 23.09 -6.41 -8.82
N PRO A 255 24.18 -6.51 -9.62
CA PRO A 255 24.77 -5.37 -10.31
C PRO A 255 23.77 -4.72 -11.27
N ALA A 256 23.87 -3.40 -11.43
CA ALA A 256 23.07 -2.66 -12.41
C ALA A 256 23.40 -3.07 -13.84
N VAL A 257 22.37 -3.29 -14.66
CA VAL A 257 22.49 -3.55 -16.10
C VAL A 257 21.89 -2.35 -16.83
N ALA A 258 22.74 -1.41 -17.24
CA ALA A 258 22.34 -0.18 -17.92
C ALA A 258 23.13 0.02 -19.22
N ASP A 259 22.46 0.46 -20.29
CA ASP A 259 23.12 0.86 -21.53
C ASP A 259 23.71 2.27 -21.40
N LEU A 260 24.89 2.35 -20.78
CA LEU A 260 25.60 3.61 -20.57
C LEU A 260 26.01 4.27 -21.89
N ALA A 261 26.17 3.50 -22.98
CA ALA A 261 26.49 4.05 -24.28
C ALA A 261 25.27 4.79 -24.86
N ALA A 262 24.09 4.18 -24.84
CA ALA A 262 22.85 4.83 -25.25
C ALA A 262 22.55 6.07 -24.39
N LEU A 263 22.69 5.98 -23.06
CA LEU A 263 22.48 7.11 -22.15
C LEU A 263 23.44 8.28 -22.45
N ARG A 264 24.71 7.99 -22.73
CA ARG A 264 25.71 9.00 -23.11
C ARG A 264 25.42 9.60 -24.49
N GLN A 265 25.03 8.79 -25.47
CA GLN A 265 24.69 9.26 -26.82
C GLN A 265 23.44 10.14 -26.81
N ALA A 266 22.50 9.89 -25.90
CA ALA A 266 21.33 10.72 -25.69
C ALA A 266 21.62 12.09 -25.04
N PHE A 267 22.86 12.36 -24.61
CA PHE A 267 23.22 13.67 -24.04
C PHE A 267 22.92 14.81 -25.03
N PRO A 268 22.14 15.83 -24.65
CA PRO A 268 21.70 16.89 -25.56
C PRO A 268 22.78 17.94 -25.84
N SER A 269 23.89 17.52 -26.45
CA SER A 269 25.02 18.40 -26.81
C SER A 269 24.66 19.54 -27.76
N ASP A 270 23.56 19.38 -28.52
CA ASP A 270 23.00 20.38 -29.41
C ASP A 270 22.62 21.69 -28.70
N LEU A 271 22.27 21.64 -27.41
CA LEU A 271 21.92 22.83 -26.61
C LEU A 271 23.09 23.82 -26.45
N TRP A 272 24.33 23.35 -26.56
CA TRP A 272 25.55 24.17 -26.49
C TRP A 272 26.16 24.47 -27.86
N SER A 273 25.64 23.82 -28.89
CA SER A 273 26.15 23.91 -30.27
C SER A 273 25.46 25.02 -31.07
N ALA A 274 24.23 25.41 -30.69
CA ALA A 274 23.38 26.27 -31.49
C ALA A 274 23.32 27.72 -30.96
N ARG A 275 24.15 28.59 -31.56
CA ARG A 275 23.89 30.03 -31.66
C ARG A 275 23.06 30.37 -32.93
N THR A 276 22.26 29.42 -33.40
CA THR A 276 21.51 29.53 -34.66
C THR A 276 20.10 28.94 -34.53
N SER A 277 19.11 29.82 -34.63
CA SER A 277 17.76 29.63 -35.19
C SER A 277 17.05 28.31 -34.90
N HIS A 278 16.04 28.39 -34.02
CA HIS A 278 14.89 27.47 -33.99
C HIS A 278 14.31 27.30 -35.41
N ALA A 279 14.58 26.16 -36.03
CA ALA A 279 13.73 25.60 -37.07
C ALA A 279 13.16 24.31 -36.49
N GLY A 280 11.88 24.35 -36.13
CA GLY A 280 11.15 23.16 -35.74
C GLY A 280 11.13 22.17 -36.91
N THR A 281 11.86 21.08 -36.78
CA THR A 281 11.70 19.91 -37.65
C THR A 281 10.90 18.87 -36.89
N SER A 282 9.58 18.97 -37.02
CA SER A 282 8.68 17.83 -36.89
C SER A 282 8.97 16.89 -38.06
N GLN A 283 9.95 16.00 -37.90
CA GLN A 283 10.00 14.80 -38.74
C GLN A 283 8.99 13.80 -38.18
N THR A 284 7.74 13.93 -38.62
CA THR A 284 6.85 12.78 -38.64
C THR A 284 7.43 11.78 -39.63
N SER A 285 8.06 10.71 -39.12
CA SER A 285 8.32 9.52 -39.91
C SER A 285 6.98 8.91 -40.28
N ASN A 286 6.46 9.25 -41.46
CA ASN A 286 5.41 8.48 -42.10
C ASN A 286 5.99 7.11 -42.43
N LEU A 287 5.84 6.16 -41.50
CA LEU A 287 5.90 4.75 -41.83
C LEU A 287 4.75 4.50 -42.81
N VAL A 288 5.15 4.28 -44.06
CA VAL A 288 4.26 3.88 -45.15
C VAL A 288 3.51 2.63 -44.70
N ARG A 289 2.19 2.75 -44.57
CA ARG A 289 1.27 1.64 -44.31
C ARG A 289 1.22 0.77 -45.56
N GLY A 290 1.80 -0.42 -45.46
CA GLY A 290 1.41 -1.52 -46.34
C GLY A 290 0.10 -2.08 -45.82
N ASP A 291 -1.02 -1.75 -46.47
CA ASP A 291 -2.20 -2.60 -46.39
C ASP A 291 -1.79 -3.97 -46.95
N GLY A 292 -1.85 -4.98 -46.08
CA GLY A 292 -1.49 -6.35 -46.42
C GLY A 292 -2.31 -6.85 -47.60
N GLY A 293 -1.64 -7.16 -48.69
CA GLY A 293 -2.23 -7.94 -49.78
C GLY A 293 -2.60 -9.36 -49.29
N PRO A 294 -3.36 -10.13 -50.09
CA PRO A 294 -3.77 -11.49 -49.73
C PRO A 294 -2.54 -12.36 -49.44
N GLY A 295 -2.31 -12.71 -48.16
CA GLY A 295 -1.17 -13.51 -47.70
C GLY A 295 -0.37 -12.95 -46.51
N SER A 296 -0.70 -11.78 -45.95
CA SER A 296 -0.02 -11.23 -44.76
C SER A 296 -0.46 -11.91 -43.45
N ILE A 297 0.47 -12.10 -42.51
CA ILE A 297 0.17 -12.58 -41.15
C ILE A 297 -0.56 -11.47 -40.37
N ASP A 298 -1.75 -11.78 -39.87
CA ASP A 298 -2.59 -10.95 -39.03
C ASP A 298 -2.35 -11.17 -37.53
N VAL A 299 -2.06 -12.40 -37.10
CA VAL A 299 -1.91 -12.73 -35.66
C VAL A 299 -0.65 -13.55 -35.42
N SER A 300 0.20 -13.10 -34.49
CA SER A 300 1.30 -13.87 -33.92
C SER A 300 0.86 -14.46 -32.58
N VAL A 301 0.81 -15.79 -32.50
CA VAL A 301 0.55 -16.52 -31.25
C VAL A 301 1.89 -16.89 -30.61
N VAL A 302 2.22 -16.27 -29.49
CA VAL A 302 3.46 -16.52 -28.74
C VAL A 302 3.18 -17.53 -27.63
N ILE A 303 3.95 -18.61 -27.59
CA ILE A 303 3.90 -19.64 -26.54
C ILE A 303 5.25 -19.70 -25.85
N SER A 304 5.25 -19.52 -24.53
CA SER A 304 6.46 -19.56 -23.69
C SER A 304 6.26 -20.46 -22.47
N GLY A 305 7.32 -21.04 -21.93
CA GLY A 305 7.26 -21.78 -20.66
C GLY A 305 7.90 -23.18 -20.73
N PRO A 306 8.06 -23.84 -19.58
CA PRO A 306 8.71 -25.15 -19.49
C PRO A 306 7.77 -26.29 -19.92
N GLY A 307 8.36 -27.42 -20.38
CA GLY A 307 7.68 -28.71 -20.54
C GLY A 307 7.24 -29.05 -21.97
N SER A 308 7.76 -30.16 -22.51
CA SER A 308 7.37 -30.65 -23.85
C SER A 308 5.95 -31.21 -23.89
N SER A 309 5.45 -31.82 -22.80
CA SER A 309 4.07 -32.31 -22.71
C SER A 309 3.04 -31.18 -22.65
N GLU A 310 3.32 -30.16 -21.85
CA GLU A 310 2.50 -28.97 -21.68
C GLU A 310 2.41 -28.18 -22.99
N LEU A 311 3.55 -27.99 -23.65
CA LEU A 311 3.60 -27.36 -24.97
C LEU A 311 2.76 -28.12 -26.00
N VAL A 312 2.84 -29.45 -26.04
CA VAL A 312 2.03 -30.28 -26.98
C VAL A 312 0.54 -30.00 -26.79
N GLN A 313 0.06 -29.89 -25.54
CA GLN A 313 -1.34 -29.61 -25.29
C GLN A 313 -1.79 -28.24 -25.82
N THR A 314 -0.98 -27.20 -25.64
CA THR A 314 -1.28 -25.87 -26.19
C THR A 314 -1.31 -25.92 -27.72
N LEU A 315 -0.35 -26.61 -28.34
CA LEU A 315 -0.31 -26.79 -29.80
C LEU A 315 -1.51 -27.59 -30.32
N GLU A 316 -1.95 -28.64 -29.61
CA GLU A 316 -3.17 -29.39 -29.93
C GLU A 316 -4.42 -28.52 -29.87
N SER A 317 -4.52 -27.61 -28.89
CA SER A 317 -5.66 -26.67 -28.82
C SER A 317 -5.72 -25.73 -30.03
N LEU A 318 -4.56 -25.31 -30.55
CA LEU A 318 -4.45 -24.50 -31.77
C LEU A 318 -4.71 -25.32 -33.04
N ALA A 319 -4.27 -26.59 -33.08
CA ALA A 319 -4.47 -27.52 -34.19
C ALA A 319 -5.95 -27.71 -34.57
N THR A 320 -6.84 -27.60 -33.59
CA THR A 320 -8.29 -27.72 -33.80
C THR A 320 -8.93 -26.48 -34.45
N GLN A 321 -8.15 -25.42 -34.64
CA GLN A 321 -8.63 -24.14 -35.16
C GLN A 321 -8.21 -23.93 -36.61
N ASP A 322 -9.03 -23.19 -37.35
CA ASP A 322 -8.63 -22.66 -38.64
C ASP A 322 -7.84 -21.35 -38.42
N LEU A 323 -6.61 -21.32 -38.89
CA LEU A 323 -5.62 -20.28 -38.59
C LEU A 323 -5.15 -19.52 -39.84
N PRO A 324 -6.06 -19.02 -40.71
CA PRO A 324 -5.66 -18.29 -41.90
C PRO A 324 -4.99 -16.98 -41.50
N GLY A 325 -3.76 -16.77 -41.96
CA GLY A 325 -3.01 -15.55 -41.63
C GLY A 325 -2.53 -15.50 -40.17
N ALA A 326 -2.39 -16.62 -39.47
CA ALA A 326 -1.69 -16.66 -38.19
C ALA A 326 -0.31 -17.29 -38.33
N GLU A 327 0.60 -16.91 -37.43
CA GLU A 327 1.87 -17.61 -37.18
C GLU A 327 1.95 -18.00 -35.71
N VAL A 328 2.70 -19.07 -35.42
CA VAL A 328 2.93 -19.55 -34.06
C VAL A 328 4.42 -19.43 -33.75
N ILE A 329 4.73 -18.78 -32.63
CA ILE A 329 6.09 -18.56 -32.17
C ILE A 329 6.25 -19.28 -30.85
N VAL A 330 7.06 -20.34 -30.85
CA VAL A 330 7.38 -21.13 -29.67
C VAL A 330 8.76 -20.72 -29.18
N VAL A 331 8.83 -20.21 -27.95
CA VAL A 331 10.11 -19.87 -27.33
C VAL A 331 10.51 -20.94 -26.33
N THR A 332 11.69 -21.52 -26.52
CA THR A 332 12.18 -22.61 -25.67
C THR A 332 13.39 -22.13 -24.86
N ASP A 333 13.22 -22.07 -23.54
CA ASP A 333 14.31 -21.73 -22.61
C ASP A 333 15.20 -22.95 -22.27
N SER A 334 14.80 -24.17 -22.69
CA SER A 334 15.54 -25.41 -22.42
C SER A 334 15.53 -26.39 -23.60
N ARG A 335 16.52 -27.28 -23.67
CA ARG A 335 16.59 -28.36 -24.69
C ARG A 335 15.45 -29.37 -24.57
N ASP A 336 14.83 -29.50 -23.39
CA ASP A 336 13.73 -30.43 -23.09
C ASP A 336 12.34 -29.86 -23.43
N SER A 337 12.25 -28.59 -23.82
CA SER A 337 11.02 -27.91 -24.21
C SER A 337 10.67 -28.05 -25.70
N ARG A 338 11.46 -28.80 -26.49
CA ARG A 338 11.12 -29.07 -27.90
C ARG A 338 10.02 -30.12 -27.99
N PRO A 339 9.05 -30.00 -28.92
CA PRO A 339 8.08 -31.05 -29.17
C PRO A 339 8.80 -32.38 -29.45
N PRO A 340 8.27 -33.53 -28.98
CA PRO A 340 8.89 -34.84 -29.23
C PRO A 340 9.14 -35.06 -30.73
N THR A 341 10.37 -35.48 -31.08
CA THR A 341 10.76 -35.76 -32.47
C THR A 341 9.81 -36.80 -33.09
N GLY A 342 9.12 -36.44 -34.18
CA GLY A 342 8.18 -37.33 -34.89
C GLY A 342 6.69 -37.02 -34.70
N ALA A 343 6.32 -35.99 -33.93
CA ALA A 343 4.95 -35.47 -33.95
C ALA A 343 4.59 -34.92 -35.35
N PRO A 344 3.41 -35.25 -35.93
CA PRO A 344 2.96 -34.63 -37.17
C PRO A 344 2.87 -33.10 -36.98
N PRO A 345 2.96 -32.28 -38.05
CA PRO A 345 2.70 -30.85 -37.93
C PRO A 345 1.28 -30.67 -37.42
N LEU A 346 1.15 -30.42 -36.12
CA LEU A 346 -0.13 -30.28 -35.43
C LEU A 346 -0.88 -29.04 -35.95
N ILE A 347 -0.16 -28.03 -36.45
CA ILE A 347 -0.72 -26.73 -36.81
C ILE A 347 -0.47 -26.43 -38.28
N ALA A 348 -1.51 -26.03 -39.00
CA ALA A 348 -1.43 -25.54 -40.38
C ALA A 348 -1.05 -24.04 -40.45
N ALA A 349 0.00 -23.64 -39.73
CA ALA A 349 0.54 -22.26 -39.69
C ALA A 349 2.08 -22.31 -39.59
N PRO A 350 2.81 -21.25 -40.01
CA PRO A 350 4.26 -21.17 -39.78
C PRO A 350 4.58 -21.28 -38.29
N VAL A 351 5.45 -22.21 -37.91
CA VAL A 351 5.93 -22.37 -36.53
C VAL A 351 7.39 -21.95 -36.45
N HIS A 352 7.68 -20.96 -35.61
CA HIS A 352 9.03 -20.47 -35.35
C HIS A 352 9.51 -20.97 -33.99
N HIS A 353 10.63 -21.69 -33.97
CA HIS A 353 11.30 -22.05 -32.72
C HIS A 353 12.42 -21.04 -32.46
N ILE A 354 12.33 -20.35 -31.33
CA ILE A 354 13.32 -19.33 -30.93
C ILE A 354 14.01 -19.79 -29.65
N GLU A 355 15.33 -19.70 -29.66
CA GLU A 355 16.16 -19.76 -28.46
C GLU A 355 16.59 -18.32 -28.15
N PRO A 356 16.20 -17.75 -26.98
CA PRO A 356 16.57 -16.39 -26.62
C PRO A 356 18.09 -16.19 -26.60
N ALA A 357 18.54 -14.97 -26.89
CA ALA A 357 19.94 -14.63 -26.68
C ALA A 357 20.27 -14.70 -25.18
N GLY A 358 21.54 -14.96 -24.84
CA GLY A 358 21.96 -15.07 -23.43
C GLY A 358 21.57 -13.82 -22.62
N GLY A 359 20.75 -14.00 -21.59
CA GLY A 359 20.28 -12.92 -20.70
C GLY A 359 19.01 -12.20 -21.18
N GLU A 360 18.43 -12.62 -22.30
CA GLU A 360 17.21 -12.04 -22.85
C GLU A 360 15.95 -12.81 -22.42
N GLY A 361 14.86 -12.10 -22.10
CA GLY A 361 13.57 -12.72 -21.78
C GLY A 361 12.90 -13.38 -22.98
N ALA A 362 12.31 -14.56 -22.80
CA ALA A 362 11.73 -15.36 -23.88
C ALA A 362 10.64 -14.63 -24.69
N ARG A 363 9.68 -13.99 -24.03
CA ARG A 363 8.62 -13.22 -24.71
C ARG A 363 9.17 -12.00 -25.45
N GLN A 364 10.26 -11.38 -24.99
CA GLN A 364 10.93 -10.29 -25.71
C GLN A 364 11.59 -10.80 -27.00
N ALA A 365 12.19 -11.98 -26.96
CA ALA A 365 12.76 -12.62 -28.16
C ALA A 365 11.68 -12.95 -29.18
N ALA A 366 10.50 -13.41 -28.71
CA ALA A 366 9.33 -13.65 -29.55
C ALA A 366 8.87 -12.37 -30.25
N LEU A 367 8.78 -11.25 -29.53
CA LEU A 367 8.28 -9.99 -30.06
C LEU A 367 9.11 -9.43 -31.23
N ARG A 368 10.42 -9.70 -31.25
CA ARG A 368 11.27 -9.32 -32.40
C ARG A 368 11.05 -10.17 -33.64
N THR A 369 10.55 -11.40 -33.47
CA THR A 369 10.23 -12.30 -34.58
C THR A 369 8.79 -12.12 -35.05
N ALA A 370 7.89 -11.69 -34.17
CA ALA A 370 6.47 -11.48 -34.46
C ALA A 370 6.26 -10.51 -35.63
N SER A 371 5.62 -11.01 -36.68
CA SER A 371 5.27 -10.25 -37.88
C SER A 371 3.80 -9.81 -37.90
N GLY A 372 2.96 -10.52 -37.14
CA GLY A 372 1.52 -10.31 -37.04
C GLY A 372 1.15 -8.92 -36.55
N ARG A 373 0.00 -8.45 -37.03
CA ARG A 373 -0.60 -7.18 -36.63
C ARG A 373 -1.03 -7.18 -35.16
N TRP A 374 -1.54 -8.32 -34.71
CA TRP A 374 -1.87 -8.63 -33.33
C TRP A 374 -0.88 -9.65 -32.76
N VAL A 375 -0.53 -9.50 -31.49
CA VAL A 375 0.27 -10.47 -30.74
C VAL A 375 -0.53 -10.95 -29.54
N VAL A 376 -0.58 -12.26 -29.32
CA VAL A 376 -1.27 -12.90 -28.18
C VAL A 376 -0.29 -13.83 -27.49
N PHE A 377 -0.28 -13.81 -26.16
CA PHE A 377 0.61 -14.66 -25.36
C PHE A 377 -0.15 -15.79 -24.67
N TYR A 378 0.50 -16.95 -24.59
CA TYR A 378 0.06 -18.11 -23.82
C TYR A 378 1.26 -18.76 -23.14
N ASP A 379 1.01 -19.40 -22.00
CA ASP A 379 1.97 -20.29 -21.39
C ASP A 379 1.85 -21.71 -21.95
N ALA A 380 2.97 -22.44 -21.95
CA ALA A 380 2.95 -23.87 -22.24
C ALA A 380 2.00 -24.57 -21.25
N GLY A 381 1.02 -25.30 -21.78
CA GLY A 381 -0.02 -26.00 -21.02
C GLY A 381 -1.35 -25.27 -20.95
N ASP A 382 -1.41 -23.99 -21.34
CA ASP A 382 -2.67 -23.27 -21.54
C ASP A 382 -3.46 -23.84 -22.71
N ILE A 383 -4.78 -23.78 -22.64
CA ILE A 383 -5.68 -24.18 -23.72
C ILE A 383 -6.23 -22.91 -24.38
N VAL A 384 -6.00 -22.80 -25.70
CA VAL A 384 -6.55 -21.71 -26.53
C VAL A 384 -7.98 -22.08 -26.95
N PRO A 385 -8.99 -21.27 -26.59
CA PRO A 385 -10.38 -21.51 -26.98
C PRO A 385 -10.56 -21.57 -28.51
N PRO A 386 -11.48 -22.39 -29.04
CA PRO A 386 -11.76 -22.45 -30.48
C PRO A 386 -12.14 -21.11 -31.08
N ASP A 387 -11.78 -20.89 -32.35
CA ASP A 387 -12.08 -19.68 -33.14
C ASP A 387 -11.49 -18.36 -32.62
N LEU A 388 -10.74 -18.37 -31.51
CA LEU A 388 -10.23 -17.15 -30.90
C LEU A 388 -9.21 -16.43 -31.78
N VAL A 389 -8.24 -17.15 -32.34
CA VAL A 389 -7.19 -16.55 -33.18
C VAL A 389 -7.80 -15.88 -34.41
N ARG A 390 -8.76 -16.57 -35.06
CA ARG A 390 -9.54 -16.02 -36.17
C ARG A 390 -10.34 -14.78 -35.75
N SER A 391 -11.02 -14.84 -34.60
CA SER A 391 -11.80 -13.72 -34.04
C SER A 391 -10.93 -12.48 -33.79
N ILE A 392 -9.69 -12.65 -33.34
CA ILE A 392 -8.71 -11.57 -33.15
C ILE A 392 -8.24 -11.03 -34.51
N GLY A 393 -7.86 -11.90 -35.45
CA GLY A 393 -7.38 -11.48 -36.77
C GLY A 393 -8.41 -10.68 -37.58
N GLN A 394 -9.69 -11.01 -37.43
CA GLN A 394 -10.81 -10.28 -38.05
C GLN A 394 -11.07 -8.90 -37.42
N ARG A 395 -10.39 -8.52 -36.34
CA ARG A 395 -10.58 -7.21 -35.72
C ARG A 395 -9.90 -6.12 -36.55
N PRO A 396 -10.59 -5.00 -36.81
CA PRO A 396 -9.98 -3.87 -37.50
C PRO A 396 -8.82 -3.33 -36.65
N SER A 397 -7.65 -3.25 -37.25
CA SER A 397 -6.58 -2.40 -36.74
C SER A 397 -6.85 -1.00 -37.27
N VAL A 398 -6.69 0.00 -36.40
CA VAL A 398 -6.85 1.42 -36.70
C VAL A 398 -8.27 1.96 -36.52
N ARG A 399 -8.56 2.35 -35.29
CA ARG A 399 -8.67 3.74 -34.76
C ARG A 399 -9.32 3.74 -33.37
N GLY A 400 -9.56 2.56 -32.80
CA GLY A 400 -10.32 2.44 -31.57
C GLY A 400 -9.87 1.36 -30.59
N SER A 401 -8.90 0.48 -30.86
CA SER A 401 -8.56 -0.60 -29.88
C SER A 401 -7.10 -1.02 -29.99
N ASP A 402 -6.33 -0.80 -28.92
CA ASP A 402 -4.91 -1.21 -28.85
C ASP A 402 -4.73 -2.56 -28.14
N VAL A 403 -5.72 -2.95 -27.32
CA VAL A 403 -5.73 -4.17 -26.51
C VAL A 403 -7.09 -4.84 -26.59
N VAL A 404 -7.11 -6.17 -26.62
CA VAL A 404 -8.33 -6.99 -26.51
C VAL A 404 -8.24 -7.85 -25.26
N ILE A 405 -9.25 -7.73 -24.39
CA ILE A 405 -9.36 -8.50 -23.15
C ILE A 405 -10.66 -9.29 -23.18
N GLY A 406 -10.61 -10.59 -22.90
CA GLY A 406 -11.79 -11.42 -22.68
C GLY A 406 -11.72 -12.23 -21.39
N ASP A 407 -12.73 -13.03 -21.08
CA ASP A 407 -12.75 -13.80 -19.83
C ASP A 407 -11.59 -14.83 -19.78
N ARG A 408 -11.20 -15.25 -18.57
CA ARG A 408 -10.18 -16.30 -18.36
C ARG A 408 -10.74 -17.33 -17.39
N LEU A 409 -10.55 -18.60 -17.71
CA LEU A 409 -10.80 -19.69 -16.77
C LEU A 409 -9.45 -20.26 -16.32
N ALA A 410 -9.40 -20.79 -15.11
CA ALA A 410 -8.27 -21.56 -14.64
C ALA A 410 -8.69 -23.02 -14.40
N PHE A 411 -7.78 -23.96 -14.66
CA PHE A 411 -8.06 -25.38 -14.46
C PHE A 411 -6.89 -26.14 -13.86
N SER A 412 -7.23 -27.23 -13.18
CA SER A 412 -6.33 -28.27 -12.68
C SER A 412 -6.90 -29.64 -13.06
N ALA A 413 -6.21 -30.72 -12.68
CA ALA A 413 -6.74 -32.07 -12.86
C ALA A 413 -8.09 -32.32 -12.14
N SER A 414 -8.43 -31.51 -11.14
CA SER A 414 -9.57 -31.74 -10.24
C SER A 414 -10.70 -30.71 -10.34
N ALA A 415 -10.45 -29.56 -10.98
CA ALA A 415 -11.42 -28.47 -11.04
C ALA A 415 -11.13 -27.49 -12.18
N THR A 416 -12.19 -26.91 -12.73
CA THR A 416 -12.15 -25.72 -13.57
C THR A 416 -13.00 -24.65 -12.90
N PHE A 417 -12.49 -23.43 -12.78
CA PHE A 417 -13.19 -22.32 -12.14
C PHE A 417 -12.81 -20.99 -12.80
N ARG A 418 -13.56 -19.94 -12.47
CA ARG A 418 -13.30 -18.58 -12.92
C ARG A 418 -12.50 -17.86 -11.81
N PRO A 419 -11.29 -17.33 -12.09
CA PRO A 419 -10.53 -16.56 -11.11
C PRO A 419 -11.29 -15.31 -10.66
N ARG A 420 -11.06 -14.87 -9.42
CA ARG A 420 -11.69 -13.66 -8.86
C ARG A 420 -11.37 -12.38 -9.66
N GLU A 421 -10.24 -12.36 -10.35
CA GLU A 421 -9.77 -11.31 -11.27
C GLU A 421 -10.58 -11.25 -12.59
N ALA A 422 -11.60 -12.10 -12.78
CA ALA A 422 -12.37 -12.16 -14.02
C ALA A 422 -13.34 -10.98 -14.21
N LEU A 423 -13.54 -10.61 -15.48
CA LEU A 423 -14.35 -9.47 -15.95
C LEU A 423 -15.84 -9.49 -15.57
N SER A 424 -16.35 -10.56 -14.94
CA SER A 424 -17.78 -10.88 -14.87
C SER A 424 -18.61 -10.08 -13.85
N SER A 425 -18.20 -8.86 -13.50
CA SER A 425 -19.01 -7.92 -12.70
C SER A 425 -19.39 -6.62 -13.42
N SER A 426 -19.00 -6.42 -14.68
CA SER A 426 -19.53 -5.33 -15.51
C SER A 426 -20.91 -5.68 -16.08
N PRO A 427 -21.84 -4.71 -16.26
CA PRO A 427 -23.16 -4.96 -16.84
C PRO A 427 -22.96 -5.57 -18.23
N GLY A 428 -23.62 -6.71 -18.48
CA GLY A 428 -23.37 -7.51 -19.68
C GLY A 428 -23.51 -6.70 -20.97
N PRO A 429 -22.53 -6.76 -21.89
CA PRO A 429 -22.70 -6.18 -23.20
C PRO A 429 -22.89 -7.30 -24.21
N SER A 430 -24.08 -7.36 -24.82
CA SER A 430 -24.29 -8.04 -26.09
C SER A 430 -23.62 -7.30 -27.27
N GLN A 431 -22.61 -6.46 -27.02
CA GLN A 431 -21.87 -5.69 -28.01
C GLN A 431 -20.39 -5.54 -27.63
N ARG A 432 -19.51 -5.95 -28.56
CA ARG A 432 -18.08 -5.61 -28.58
C ARG A 432 -17.96 -4.09 -28.52
N SER A 433 -17.57 -3.56 -27.37
CA SER A 433 -17.42 -2.11 -27.15
C SER A 433 -15.97 -1.80 -26.83
N SER A 434 -15.39 -0.91 -27.62
CA SER A 434 -14.14 -0.25 -27.27
C SER A 434 -14.45 0.73 -26.15
N ILE A 435 -13.68 0.62 -25.06
CA ILE A 435 -13.80 1.46 -23.88
C ILE A 435 -12.44 2.07 -23.54
N SER A 436 -12.49 3.14 -22.78
CA SER A 436 -11.28 3.76 -22.24
C SER A 436 -10.77 2.98 -21.03
N VAL A 437 -9.45 2.98 -20.84
CA VAL A 437 -8.75 2.24 -19.78
C VAL A 437 -9.21 2.66 -18.38
N ASP A 438 -9.60 3.93 -18.22
CA ASP A 438 -10.16 4.49 -16.98
C ASP A 438 -11.52 3.92 -16.57
N THR A 439 -12.22 3.24 -17.47
CA THR A 439 -13.48 2.55 -17.16
C THR A 439 -13.31 1.08 -16.80
N LEU A 440 -12.08 0.57 -16.83
CA LEU A 440 -11.78 -0.81 -16.46
C LEU A 440 -12.00 -1.04 -14.96
N SER A 441 -12.50 -2.24 -14.61
CA SER A 441 -12.60 -2.65 -13.23
C SER A 441 -11.22 -2.90 -12.61
N PRO A 442 -11.08 -2.79 -11.27
CA PRO A 442 -9.84 -3.15 -10.58
C PRO A 442 -9.29 -4.53 -10.96
N ALA A 443 -10.18 -5.52 -11.09
CA ALA A 443 -9.83 -6.88 -11.50
C ALA A 443 -9.22 -6.93 -12.91
N ALA A 444 -9.75 -6.15 -13.86
CA ALA A 444 -9.21 -6.07 -15.22
C ALA A 444 -7.82 -5.42 -15.28
N LEU A 445 -7.53 -4.48 -14.38
CA LEU A 445 -6.22 -3.81 -14.28
C LEU A 445 -5.14 -4.70 -13.65
N ARG A 446 -5.51 -5.72 -12.86
CA ARG A 446 -4.57 -6.66 -12.20
C ARG A 446 -4.32 -7.96 -12.97
N ARG A 447 -4.94 -8.10 -14.13
CA ARG A 447 -4.87 -9.31 -14.95
C ARG A 447 -3.45 -9.61 -15.44
N GLY A 448 -3.11 -10.90 -15.51
CA GLY A 448 -1.90 -11.40 -16.19
C GLY A 448 -2.00 -11.45 -17.72
N LEU A 449 -0.86 -11.64 -18.40
CA LEU A 449 -0.73 -11.47 -19.84
C LEU A 449 -1.55 -12.47 -20.68
N CYS A 450 -1.65 -13.74 -20.23
CA CYS A 450 -2.16 -14.85 -21.05
C CYS A 450 -3.61 -14.65 -21.53
N GLY A 451 -3.82 -14.89 -22.83
CA GLY A 451 -5.11 -14.65 -23.51
C GLY A 451 -5.41 -13.19 -23.84
N THR A 452 -4.52 -12.25 -23.53
CA THR A 452 -4.67 -10.85 -23.94
C THR A 452 -4.02 -10.63 -25.30
N ALA A 453 -4.76 -10.00 -26.23
CA ALA A 453 -4.21 -9.62 -27.53
C ALA A 453 -3.80 -8.14 -27.53
N PHE A 454 -2.65 -7.83 -28.11
CA PHE A 454 -2.13 -6.48 -28.24
C PHE A 454 -1.86 -6.15 -29.70
N ALA A 455 -2.10 -4.91 -30.09
CA ALA A 455 -1.54 -4.40 -31.32
C ALA A 455 0.00 -4.45 -31.23
N ARG A 456 0.67 -5.02 -32.25
CA ARG A 456 2.14 -5.12 -32.26
C ARG A 456 2.80 -3.74 -32.18
N GLU A 457 2.18 -2.73 -32.77
CA GLU A 457 2.63 -1.33 -32.71
C GLU A 457 2.64 -0.79 -31.28
N LEU A 458 1.61 -1.12 -30.47
CA LEU A 458 1.58 -0.77 -29.05
C LEU A 458 2.78 -1.41 -28.32
N LEU A 459 3.00 -2.71 -28.49
CA LEU A 459 4.08 -3.42 -27.81
C LEU A 459 5.46 -2.90 -28.22
N THR A 460 5.65 -2.59 -29.51
CA THR A 460 6.89 -1.99 -30.04
C THR A 460 7.15 -0.61 -29.46
N ARG A 461 6.10 0.23 -29.38
CA ARG A 461 6.20 1.57 -28.80
C ARG A 461 6.42 1.52 -27.28
N ALA A 462 5.74 0.60 -26.59
CA ALA A 462 5.83 0.44 -25.15
C ALA A 462 7.20 -0.12 -24.73
N ASP A 463 7.82 -0.99 -25.53
CA ASP A 463 9.14 -1.61 -25.28
C ASP A 463 9.31 -2.06 -23.81
N LEU A 464 8.31 -2.81 -23.33
CA LEU A 464 8.24 -3.30 -21.96
C LEU A 464 8.73 -4.75 -21.90
N PRO A 465 9.54 -5.11 -20.88
CA PRO A 465 9.90 -6.50 -20.69
C PRO A 465 8.68 -7.30 -20.21
N PHE A 466 8.34 -8.37 -20.93
CA PHE A 466 7.40 -9.39 -20.46
C PHE A 466 8.18 -10.62 -20.01
N GLY A 467 8.14 -10.93 -18.71
CA GLY A 467 8.79 -12.13 -18.15
C GLY A 467 8.03 -13.41 -18.50
N CYS A 468 8.68 -14.57 -18.34
CA CYS A 468 8.10 -15.91 -18.49
C CYS A 468 7.94 -16.64 -17.15
N GLU A 469 8.11 -15.93 -16.04
CA GLU A 469 8.07 -16.50 -14.71
C GLU A 469 6.62 -16.84 -14.31
N PRO A 470 6.38 -17.99 -13.67
CA PRO A 470 5.14 -18.20 -12.94
C PRO A 470 4.98 -17.08 -11.89
N ASP A 471 3.76 -16.83 -11.40
CA ASP A 471 3.46 -15.90 -10.28
C ASP A 471 2.99 -14.48 -10.67
N GLY A 472 2.69 -14.23 -11.93
CA GLY A 472 2.08 -12.96 -12.38
C GLY A 472 3.06 -11.78 -12.40
N ALA A 473 4.35 -12.07 -12.58
CA ALA A 473 5.43 -11.09 -12.78
C ALA A 473 5.14 -10.12 -13.95
N ASP A 474 4.32 -10.54 -14.91
CA ASP A 474 3.91 -9.73 -16.06
C ASP A 474 2.79 -8.72 -15.77
N ALA A 475 2.12 -8.78 -14.61
CA ALA A 475 1.00 -7.90 -14.28
C ALA A 475 1.38 -6.42 -14.32
N VAL A 476 2.61 -6.08 -13.88
CA VAL A 476 3.13 -4.71 -13.93
C VAL A 476 3.29 -4.24 -15.38
N SER A 477 3.97 -5.03 -16.22
CA SER A 477 4.15 -4.71 -17.64
C SER A 477 2.82 -4.66 -18.38
N MET A 478 1.87 -5.52 -18.01
CA MET A 478 0.50 -5.52 -18.52
C MET A 478 -0.21 -4.22 -18.17
N LEU A 479 -0.19 -3.78 -16.90
CA LEU A 479 -0.77 -2.51 -16.50
C LEU A 479 -0.10 -1.33 -17.23
N MET A 480 1.23 -1.33 -17.37
CA MET A 480 1.92 -0.31 -18.14
C MET A 480 1.47 -0.26 -19.60
N ALA A 481 1.32 -1.42 -20.25
CA ALA A 481 0.82 -1.50 -21.62
C ALA A 481 -0.63 -0.99 -21.72
N LEU A 482 -1.49 -1.32 -20.75
CA LEU A 482 -2.86 -0.80 -20.66
C LEU A 482 -2.89 0.71 -20.45
N VAL A 483 -2.02 1.26 -19.60
CA VAL A 483 -1.96 2.71 -19.36
C VAL A 483 -1.45 3.47 -20.60
N ILE A 484 -0.56 2.87 -21.39
CA ILE A 484 -0.10 3.43 -22.67
C ILE A 484 -1.16 3.29 -23.77
N ALA A 485 -1.99 2.25 -23.70
CA ALA A 485 -3.08 2.03 -24.63
C ALA A 485 -4.10 3.17 -24.55
N GLY A 486 -4.52 3.67 -25.72
CA GLY A 486 -5.58 4.69 -25.79
C GLY A 486 -6.97 4.10 -25.57
N SER A 487 -7.14 2.79 -25.80
CA SER A 487 -8.44 2.12 -25.75
C SER A 487 -8.32 0.59 -25.72
N VAL A 488 -9.33 -0.04 -25.14
CA VAL A 488 -9.39 -1.49 -24.89
C VAL A 488 -10.73 -2.03 -25.35
N ASP A 489 -10.71 -3.14 -26.09
CA ASP A 489 -11.90 -3.93 -26.39
C ASP A 489 -12.13 -4.99 -25.31
N ILE A 490 -13.30 -4.96 -24.67
CA ILE A 490 -13.74 -6.07 -23.82
C ILE A 490 -14.62 -7.03 -24.64
N THR A 491 -14.31 -8.33 -24.55
CA THR A 491 -15.20 -9.41 -24.99
C THR A 491 -15.68 -10.25 -23.81
N SER A 492 -16.89 -10.80 -23.93
CA SER A 492 -17.42 -11.80 -22.98
C SER A 492 -16.88 -13.21 -23.23
N ASP A 493 -16.20 -13.42 -24.36
CA ASP A 493 -15.65 -14.72 -24.73
C ASP A 493 -14.52 -15.12 -23.78
N VAL A 494 -14.43 -16.41 -23.46
CA VAL A 494 -13.23 -16.94 -22.81
C VAL A 494 -12.08 -16.86 -23.81
N THR A 495 -10.98 -16.26 -23.39
CA THR A 495 -9.77 -16.02 -24.20
C THR A 495 -8.61 -16.91 -23.82
N CYS A 496 -8.64 -17.50 -22.63
CA CYS A 496 -7.63 -18.44 -22.17
C CYS A 496 -8.23 -19.37 -21.12
N LEU A 497 -7.92 -20.66 -21.24
CA LEU A 497 -8.04 -21.61 -20.15
C LEU A 497 -6.63 -21.82 -19.60
N HIS A 498 -6.32 -21.12 -18.52
CA HIS A 498 -5.00 -21.13 -17.91
C HIS A 498 -4.78 -22.37 -17.05
N ARG A 499 -3.68 -23.08 -17.28
CA ARG A 499 -3.31 -24.23 -16.46
C ARG A 499 -2.71 -23.74 -15.15
N MET A 500 -3.27 -24.16 -14.03
CA MET A 500 -2.72 -23.79 -12.73
C MET A 500 -1.30 -24.37 -12.54
N PRO A 501 -0.33 -23.57 -12.08
CA PRO A 501 0.97 -24.07 -11.67
C PRO A 501 0.82 -25.11 -10.56
N THR A 502 1.78 -26.04 -10.50
CA THR A 502 1.81 -27.05 -9.45
C THR A 502 2.03 -26.38 -8.09
N GLY A 503 1.17 -26.65 -7.10
CA GLY A 503 1.28 -26.06 -5.76
C GLY A 503 0.28 -24.93 -5.49
N VAL A 504 -0.16 -24.22 -6.53
CA VAL A 504 -1.17 -23.15 -6.42
C VAL A 504 -2.55 -23.76 -6.17
N ARG A 505 -3.28 -23.21 -5.20
CA ARG A 505 -4.65 -23.61 -4.85
C ARG A 505 -5.61 -22.48 -5.14
N ALA A 506 -6.88 -22.81 -5.34
CA ALA A 506 -7.94 -21.82 -5.39
C ALA A 506 -8.92 -22.05 -4.24
N ASP A 507 -9.32 -20.96 -3.58
CA ASP A 507 -10.41 -21.03 -2.61
C ASP A 507 -11.78 -21.08 -3.31
N ARG A 508 -12.86 -21.14 -2.51
CA ARG A 508 -14.23 -21.22 -3.03
C ARG A 508 -14.68 -19.95 -3.78
N GLU A 509 -13.98 -18.84 -3.60
CA GLU A 509 -14.26 -17.56 -4.26
C GLU A 509 -13.37 -17.34 -5.49
N GLY A 510 -12.53 -18.32 -5.85
CA GLY A 510 -11.62 -18.26 -6.99
C GLY A 510 -10.37 -17.42 -6.73
N LEU A 511 -10.01 -17.16 -5.46
CA LEU A 511 -8.75 -16.54 -5.08
C LEU A 511 -7.62 -17.57 -5.21
N MET A 512 -6.61 -17.24 -6.02
CA MET A 512 -5.41 -18.05 -6.14
C MET A 512 -4.53 -17.85 -4.90
N LEU A 513 -4.27 -18.93 -4.18
CA LEU A 513 -3.38 -18.97 -3.02
C LEU A 513 -2.08 -19.63 -3.47
N ASP A 514 -1.04 -18.81 -3.49
CA ASP A 514 0.35 -19.20 -3.65
C ASP A 514 1.07 -19.02 -2.30
N ASP A 515 2.12 -19.81 -2.08
CA ASP A 515 2.86 -19.83 -0.83
C ASP A 515 3.82 -18.62 -0.70
N ASP A 516 4.18 -17.92 -1.80
CA ASP A 516 5.06 -16.73 -1.77
C ASP A 516 4.30 -15.38 -1.69
N LEU A 517 3.93 -15.01 -0.47
CA LEU A 517 3.37 -13.68 -0.16
C LEU A 517 4.32 -12.52 -0.52
N GLY A 518 5.64 -12.74 -0.49
CA GLY A 518 6.63 -11.72 -0.81
C GLY A 518 6.52 -11.29 -2.27
N ALA A 519 6.43 -12.25 -3.19
CA ALA A 519 6.24 -12.01 -4.61
C ALA A 519 4.95 -11.21 -4.88
N LEU A 520 3.84 -11.61 -4.27
CA LEU A 520 2.56 -10.90 -4.36
C LEU A 520 2.69 -9.43 -3.94
N LEU A 521 3.27 -9.17 -2.78
CA LEU A 521 3.38 -7.80 -2.26
C LEU A 521 4.30 -6.93 -3.11
N ARG A 522 5.38 -7.49 -3.68
CA ARG A 522 6.26 -6.76 -4.60
C ARG A 522 5.57 -6.46 -5.93
N ARG A 523 4.77 -7.40 -6.45
CA ARG A 523 3.90 -7.18 -7.60
C ARG A 523 2.91 -6.03 -7.36
N GLU A 524 2.17 -6.08 -6.25
CA GLU A 524 1.20 -5.02 -5.90
C GLU A 524 1.87 -3.67 -5.65
N LEU A 525 3.08 -3.66 -5.06
CA LEU A 525 3.87 -2.44 -4.91
C LEU A 525 4.26 -1.84 -6.28
N GLY A 526 4.63 -2.68 -7.24
CA GLY A 526 4.89 -2.27 -8.61
C GLY A 526 3.65 -1.67 -9.28
N LEU A 527 2.51 -2.36 -9.19
CA LEU A 527 1.22 -1.88 -9.72
C LEU A 527 0.82 -0.54 -9.10
N ALA A 528 0.93 -0.40 -7.78
CA ALA A 528 0.67 0.85 -7.07
C ALA A 528 1.54 2.00 -7.58
N CYS A 529 2.83 1.76 -7.85
CA CYS A 529 3.71 2.79 -8.39
C CYS A 529 3.36 3.20 -9.82
N VAL A 530 2.92 2.28 -10.68
CA VAL A 530 2.44 2.60 -12.03
C VAL A 530 1.14 3.39 -11.97
N LEU A 531 0.19 2.96 -11.13
CA LEU A 531 -1.08 3.66 -10.92
C LEU A 531 -0.89 5.08 -10.40
N ALA A 532 0.06 5.29 -9.48
CA ALA A 532 0.36 6.60 -8.92
C ALA A 532 0.73 7.65 -9.99
N VAL A 533 1.33 7.25 -11.12
CA VAL A 533 1.68 8.18 -12.20
C VAL A 533 0.73 8.11 -13.40
N SER A 534 -0.23 7.20 -13.38
CA SER A 534 -1.31 7.12 -14.35
C SER A 534 -2.31 8.28 -14.18
N SER A 535 -3.26 8.39 -15.10
CA SER A 535 -4.43 9.28 -14.96
C SER A 535 -5.67 8.56 -14.44
N LEU A 536 -5.53 7.30 -13.99
CA LEU A 536 -6.65 6.46 -13.58
C LEU A 536 -7.13 6.83 -12.18
N GLU A 537 -8.43 6.63 -11.92
CA GLU A 537 -9.01 6.76 -10.58
C GLU A 537 -8.66 5.49 -9.78
N THR A 538 -7.93 5.65 -8.68
CA THR A 538 -7.30 4.53 -7.98
C THR A 538 -8.05 4.09 -6.72
N ASP A 539 -9.12 4.77 -6.31
CA ASP A 539 -9.76 4.52 -5.02
C ASP A 539 -10.49 3.18 -5.02
N ALA A 540 -11.23 2.90 -6.10
CA ALA A 540 -11.85 1.59 -6.31
C ALA A 540 -10.81 0.47 -6.42
N TYR A 541 -9.71 0.73 -7.15
CA TYR A 541 -8.61 -0.23 -7.27
C TYR A 541 -8.02 -0.57 -5.90
N ARG A 542 -7.66 0.46 -5.15
CA ARG A 542 -7.04 0.35 -3.82
C ARG A 542 -7.92 -0.39 -2.83
N SER A 543 -9.20 -0.02 -2.73
CA SER A 543 -10.14 -0.70 -1.84
C SER A 543 -10.28 -2.18 -2.21
N ASP A 544 -10.43 -2.48 -3.50
CA ASP A 544 -10.57 -3.84 -3.97
C ASP A 544 -9.32 -4.69 -3.77
N THR A 545 -8.12 -4.15 -4.08
CA THR A 545 -6.85 -4.86 -3.88
C THR A 545 -6.62 -5.20 -2.41
N TYR A 546 -6.80 -4.24 -1.49
CA TYR A 546 -6.61 -4.51 -0.07
C TYR A 546 -7.59 -5.57 0.45
N ARG A 547 -8.87 -5.42 0.12
CA ARG A 547 -9.96 -6.27 0.62
C ARG A 547 -9.94 -7.68 0.01
N CYS A 548 -9.70 -7.80 -1.30
CA CYS A 548 -9.81 -9.06 -2.03
C CYS A 548 -8.48 -9.80 -2.15
N GLU A 549 -7.35 -9.11 -2.28
CA GLU A 549 -6.07 -9.74 -2.60
C GLU A 549 -5.13 -9.80 -1.40
N ILE A 550 -4.93 -8.68 -0.71
CA ILE A 550 -3.85 -8.55 0.29
C ILE A 550 -4.28 -9.04 1.68
N ALA A 551 -5.36 -8.48 2.24
CA ALA A 551 -5.77 -8.76 3.62
C ALA A 551 -6.06 -10.26 3.87
N PRO A 552 -6.80 -10.99 3.01
CA PRO A 552 -7.09 -12.40 3.25
C PRO A 552 -5.83 -13.27 3.31
N ARG A 553 -4.85 -13.03 2.42
CA ARG A 553 -3.59 -13.77 2.36
C ARG A 553 -2.66 -13.40 3.52
N LEU A 554 -2.60 -12.13 3.91
CA LEU A 554 -1.87 -11.72 5.10
C LEU A 554 -2.39 -12.40 6.37
N VAL A 555 -3.73 -12.41 6.55
CA VAL A 555 -4.33 -13.11 7.69
C VAL A 555 -3.98 -14.59 7.67
N ASP A 556 -4.02 -15.24 6.51
CA ASP A 556 -3.70 -16.66 6.41
C ASP A 556 -2.22 -16.97 6.72
N VAL A 557 -1.29 -16.20 6.16
CA VAL A 557 0.16 -16.36 6.40
C VAL A 557 0.52 -16.08 7.86
N LEU A 558 -0.02 -14.99 8.44
CA LEU A 558 0.27 -14.62 9.83
C LEU A 558 -0.22 -15.68 10.84
N LEU A 559 -1.25 -16.46 10.48
CA LEU A 559 -1.79 -17.53 11.32
C LEU A 559 -1.09 -18.88 11.12
N ASN A 560 -0.32 -19.03 10.05
CA ASN A 560 0.37 -20.27 9.69
C ASN A 560 1.90 -20.05 9.66
N PRO A 561 2.57 -19.98 10.83
CA PRO A 561 4.01 -19.70 10.94
C PRO A 561 4.93 -20.73 10.28
N GLY A 562 4.40 -21.88 9.85
CA GLY A 562 5.12 -22.88 9.08
C GLY A 562 5.18 -22.60 7.57
N LEU A 563 4.38 -21.67 7.05
CA LEU A 563 4.31 -21.34 5.62
C LEU A 563 5.27 -20.22 5.20
N LEU A 564 5.67 -19.35 6.12
CA LEU A 564 6.70 -18.33 5.89
C LEU A 564 7.44 -18.06 7.20
N VAL A 565 8.74 -17.78 7.11
CA VAL A 565 9.51 -17.24 8.22
C VAL A 565 8.93 -15.86 8.54
N ILE A 566 7.95 -15.80 9.45
CA ILE A 566 7.37 -14.54 9.99
C ILE A 566 8.46 -13.57 10.50
N ALA A 567 9.69 -14.08 10.70
CA ALA A 567 10.86 -13.31 11.07
C ALA A 567 11.59 -12.57 9.94
N ASP A 568 11.29 -12.76 8.64
CA ASP A 568 11.96 -11.97 7.58
C ASP A 568 11.46 -10.51 7.60
N PRO A 569 12.29 -9.53 7.99
CA PRO A 569 11.88 -8.14 8.05
C PRO A 569 11.59 -7.53 6.67
N SER A 570 11.98 -8.18 5.56
CA SER A 570 11.70 -7.75 4.18
C SER A 570 10.21 -7.69 3.90
N LEU A 571 9.42 -8.56 4.52
CA LEU A 571 7.96 -8.56 4.41
C LEU A 571 7.38 -7.25 4.97
N SER A 572 7.76 -6.91 6.20
CA SER A 572 7.35 -5.66 6.87
C SER A 572 7.77 -4.42 6.09
N ALA A 573 9.00 -4.43 5.55
CA ALA A 573 9.52 -3.39 4.69
C ALA A 573 8.68 -3.22 3.41
N THR A 574 8.32 -4.32 2.75
CA THR A 574 7.51 -4.29 1.52
C THR A 574 6.09 -3.81 1.80
N VAL A 575 5.47 -4.23 2.91
CA VAL A 575 4.16 -3.73 3.33
C VAL A 575 4.20 -2.23 3.62
N ALA A 576 5.23 -1.74 4.32
CA ALA A 576 5.40 -0.31 4.57
C ALA A 576 5.53 0.49 3.27
N LEU A 577 6.28 -0.02 2.29
CA LEU A 577 6.39 0.62 0.97
C LEU A 577 5.06 0.60 0.22
N LEU A 578 4.33 -0.52 0.28
CA LEU A 578 3.01 -0.64 -0.35
C LEU A 578 2.02 0.36 0.24
N VAL A 579 1.95 0.49 1.57
CA VAL A 579 1.11 1.49 2.25
C VAL A 579 1.54 2.91 1.91
N ALA A 580 2.83 3.16 1.71
CA ALA A 580 3.32 4.47 1.27
C ALA A 580 2.96 4.79 -0.19
N ALA A 581 2.93 3.77 -1.07
CA ALA A 581 2.53 3.93 -2.47
C ALA A 581 1.01 4.02 -2.64
N MET A 582 0.28 3.27 -1.82
CA MET A 582 -1.16 3.09 -1.88
C MET A 582 -1.70 3.07 -0.45
N PRO A 583 -2.06 4.24 0.12
CA PRO A 583 -2.53 4.34 1.50
C PRO A 583 -3.74 3.44 1.80
N LEU A 584 -3.89 3.02 3.05
CA LEU A 584 -5.02 2.17 3.43
C LEU A 584 -6.38 2.89 3.20
N PRO A 585 -7.42 2.20 2.69
CA PRO A 585 -8.75 2.77 2.52
C PRO A 585 -9.33 3.30 3.83
N SER A 586 -10.08 4.41 3.78
CA SER A 586 -10.72 4.99 4.96
C SER A 586 -11.82 4.12 5.57
N GLU A 587 -12.43 3.23 4.77
CA GLU A 587 -13.51 2.33 5.18
C GLU A 587 -13.01 0.92 5.58
N SER A 588 -11.68 0.75 5.73
CA SER A 588 -11.11 -0.53 6.17
C SER A 588 -11.60 -0.93 7.56
N ASP A 589 -11.71 -2.25 7.79
CA ASP A 589 -12.01 -2.78 9.12
C ASP A 589 -10.94 -2.28 10.13
N PRO A 590 -11.33 -1.82 11.33
CA PRO A 590 -10.39 -1.30 12.30
C PRO A 590 -9.27 -2.28 12.71
N LEU A 591 -9.55 -3.58 12.76
CA LEU A 591 -8.52 -4.57 13.08
C LEU A 591 -7.61 -4.83 11.88
N GLU A 592 -8.12 -4.82 10.65
CA GLU A 592 -7.26 -4.85 9.46
C GLU A 592 -6.33 -3.64 9.41
N LEU A 593 -6.85 -2.43 9.67
CA LEU A 593 -6.07 -1.20 9.74
C LEU A 593 -4.95 -1.30 10.78
N LEU A 594 -5.26 -1.83 11.97
CA LEU A 594 -4.27 -2.07 13.02
C LEU A 594 -3.22 -3.10 12.59
N MET A 595 -3.63 -4.20 11.97
CA MET A 595 -2.74 -5.25 11.47
C MET A 595 -1.73 -4.68 10.47
N PHE A 596 -2.19 -3.93 9.46
CA PHE A 596 -1.31 -3.31 8.47
C PHE A 596 -0.35 -2.29 9.09
N ARG A 597 -0.81 -1.48 10.03
CA ARG A 597 0.02 -0.49 10.71
C ARG A 597 1.12 -1.16 11.56
N LEU A 598 0.78 -2.20 12.32
CA LEU A 598 1.75 -2.99 13.10
C LEU A 598 2.77 -3.68 12.20
N LEU A 599 2.33 -4.29 11.11
CA LEU A 599 3.22 -4.94 10.16
C LEU A 599 4.16 -3.92 9.49
N SER A 600 3.64 -2.76 9.08
CA SER A 600 4.44 -1.65 8.53
C SER A 600 5.45 -1.09 9.54
N ALA A 601 5.16 -1.21 10.84
CA ALA A 601 6.04 -0.79 11.92
C ALA A 601 7.12 -1.84 12.28
N GLY A 602 7.11 -3.01 11.64
CA GLY A 602 8.04 -4.11 11.92
C GLY A 602 7.64 -4.96 13.13
N GLU A 603 6.35 -5.05 13.44
CA GLU A 603 5.80 -5.82 14.57
C GLU A 603 4.95 -7.01 14.07
N PRO A 604 5.56 -8.03 13.43
CA PRO A 604 4.82 -9.13 12.81
C PRO A 604 4.10 -10.02 13.83
N THR A 605 4.64 -10.17 15.05
CA THR A 605 3.98 -10.92 16.13
C THR A 605 2.67 -10.25 16.59
N ALA A 606 2.68 -8.93 16.73
CA ALA A 606 1.48 -8.17 17.07
C ALA A 606 0.48 -8.12 15.89
N ALA A 607 0.98 -8.06 14.66
CA ALA A 607 0.14 -8.22 13.47
C ALA A 607 -0.55 -9.59 13.44
N ALA A 608 0.16 -10.68 13.77
CA ALA A 608 -0.40 -12.03 13.87
C ALA A 608 -1.42 -12.15 15.01
N ALA A 609 -1.20 -11.46 16.13
CA ALA A 609 -2.18 -11.38 17.20
C ALA A 609 -3.48 -10.70 16.71
N THR A 610 -3.35 -9.66 15.89
CA THR A 610 -4.49 -8.97 15.27
C THR A 610 -5.20 -9.84 14.24
N ALA A 611 -4.45 -10.57 13.40
CA ALA A 611 -4.99 -11.57 12.46
C ALA A 611 -5.80 -12.66 13.18
N THR A 612 -5.36 -13.07 14.37
CA THR A 612 -6.10 -14.04 15.21
C THR A 612 -7.45 -13.48 15.64
N LEU A 613 -7.50 -12.21 16.04
CA LEU A 613 -8.76 -11.54 16.41
C LEU A 613 -9.70 -11.37 15.22
N ILE A 614 -9.17 -11.15 14.01
CA ILE A 614 -9.95 -11.08 12.76
C ILE A 614 -10.55 -12.44 12.44
N ARG A 615 -9.76 -13.52 12.48
CA ARG A 615 -10.19 -14.87 12.08
C ARG A 615 -11.11 -15.52 13.10
N ASP A 616 -10.81 -15.40 14.39
CA ASP A 616 -11.59 -15.98 15.47
C ASP A 616 -12.06 -14.92 16.50
N PRO A 617 -13.08 -14.12 16.14
CA PRO A 617 -13.65 -13.14 17.06
C PRO A 617 -14.33 -13.79 18.27
N ARG A 618 -14.46 -15.12 18.33
CA ARG A 618 -15.03 -15.86 19.47
C ARG A 618 -13.98 -16.58 20.31
N SER A 619 -12.68 -16.32 20.07
CA SER A 619 -11.59 -16.86 20.87
C SER A 619 -11.85 -16.69 22.38
N PRO A 620 -11.45 -17.68 23.22
CA PRO A 620 -11.60 -17.59 24.66
C PRO A 620 -11.01 -16.30 25.22
N VAL A 621 -11.65 -15.73 26.26
CA VAL A 621 -11.22 -14.44 26.85
C VAL A 621 -9.76 -14.47 27.31
N ALA A 622 -9.28 -15.59 27.85
CA ALA A 622 -7.87 -15.75 28.25
C ALA A 622 -6.90 -15.64 27.06
N VAL A 623 -7.28 -16.12 25.87
CA VAL A 623 -6.49 -15.96 24.65
C VAL A 623 -6.48 -14.49 24.23
N LYS A 624 -7.66 -13.86 24.18
CA LYS A 624 -7.79 -12.44 23.81
C LYS A 624 -7.02 -11.50 24.75
N LEU A 625 -6.90 -11.84 26.03
CA LEU A 625 -6.07 -11.12 26.99
C LEU A 625 -4.62 -11.06 26.53
N GLY A 626 -4.03 -12.20 26.14
CA GLY A 626 -2.67 -12.27 25.62
C GLY A 626 -2.52 -11.52 24.30
N LEU A 627 -3.45 -11.71 23.36
CA LEU A 627 -3.43 -11.05 22.04
C LEU A 627 -3.44 -9.53 22.16
N TRP A 628 -4.36 -8.96 22.95
CA TRP A 628 -4.41 -7.51 23.15
C TRP A 628 -3.22 -6.95 23.93
N THR A 629 -2.63 -7.75 24.83
CA THR A 629 -1.41 -7.34 25.53
C THR A 629 -0.26 -7.18 24.55
N GLU A 630 -0.03 -8.17 23.69
CA GLU A 630 0.99 -8.13 22.63
C GLU A 630 0.78 -6.91 21.71
N ILE A 631 -0.45 -6.70 21.25
CA ILE A 631 -0.83 -5.58 20.38
C ILE A 631 -0.50 -4.23 21.02
N LEU A 632 -0.96 -3.99 22.25
CA LEU A 632 -0.81 -2.67 22.87
C LEU A 632 0.64 -2.38 23.29
N LEU A 633 1.41 -3.41 23.66
CA LEU A 633 2.85 -3.25 23.90
C LEU A 633 3.61 -2.88 22.62
N ALA A 634 3.25 -3.50 21.48
CA ALA A 634 3.82 -3.14 20.19
C ALA A 634 3.46 -1.70 19.78
N VAL A 635 2.20 -1.28 19.97
CA VAL A 635 1.77 0.11 19.75
C VAL A 635 2.56 1.08 20.62
N GLU A 636 2.75 0.76 21.90
CA GLU A 636 3.51 1.58 22.84
C GLU A 636 4.98 1.74 22.43
N ARG A 637 5.63 0.63 22.04
CA ARG A 637 7.03 0.59 21.62
C ARG A 637 7.27 1.35 20.32
N THR A 638 6.33 1.29 19.38
CA THR A 638 6.44 1.93 18.06
C THR A 638 5.89 3.36 18.04
N GLY A 639 5.13 3.77 19.05
CA GLY A 639 4.43 5.06 19.06
C GLY A 639 3.35 5.14 17.97
N LEU A 640 2.76 4.00 17.61
CA LEU A 640 1.86 3.88 16.47
C LEU A 640 0.59 4.70 16.69
N ASP A 641 0.14 5.40 15.65
CA ASP A 641 -1.14 6.10 15.68
C ASP A 641 -2.30 5.10 15.73
N VAL A 642 -3.16 5.26 16.73
CA VAL A 642 -4.38 4.46 16.94
C VAL A 642 -5.66 5.21 16.51
N SER A 643 -5.51 6.33 15.81
CA SER A 643 -6.65 7.04 15.20
C SER A 643 -7.42 6.13 14.24
N GLY A 644 -8.74 6.24 14.23
CA GLY A 644 -9.62 5.40 13.40
C GLY A 644 -9.87 3.98 13.92
N ILE A 645 -9.10 3.52 14.93
CA ILE A 645 -9.28 2.19 15.54
C ILE A 645 -9.57 2.26 17.05
N ALA A 646 -9.35 3.42 17.68
CA ALA A 646 -9.41 3.60 19.12
C ALA A 646 -10.73 3.13 19.73
N ASP A 647 -11.88 3.49 19.15
CA ASP A 647 -13.19 3.12 19.69
C ASP A 647 -13.40 1.59 19.68
N THR A 648 -13.11 0.93 18.57
CA THR A 648 -13.19 -0.54 18.45
C THR A 648 -12.21 -1.24 19.40
N ALA A 649 -10.99 -0.72 19.53
CA ALA A 649 -10.00 -1.24 20.47
C ALA A 649 -10.45 -1.05 21.93
N ILE A 650 -10.98 0.12 22.29
CA ILE A 650 -11.53 0.44 23.61
C ILE A 650 -12.64 -0.55 23.95
N GLU A 651 -13.60 -0.77 23.06
CA GLU A 651 -14.70 -1.70 23.28
C GLU A 651 -14.22 -3.14 23.46
N SER A 652 -13.31 -3.60 22.59
CA SER A 652 -12.79 -4.96 22.63
C SER A 652 -11.94 -5.22 23.89
N VAL A 653 -11.01 -4.32 24.22
CA VAL A 653 -10.17 -4.41 25.42
C VAL A 653 -11.02 -4.34 26.68
N ARG A 654 -11.98 -3.41 26.74
CA ARG A 654 -12.90 -3.31 27.88
C ARG A 654 -13.73 -4.59 28.06
N ALA A 655 -14.19 -5.19 26.96
CA ALA A 655 -14.90 -6.46 27.01
C ALA A 655 -14.01 -7.60 27.54
N VAL A 656 -12.74 -7.66 27.13
CA VAL A 656 -11.76 -8.65 27.62
C VAL A 656 -11.49 -8.46 29.11
N LEU A 657 -11.10 -7.26 29.53
CA LEU A 657 -10.85 -6.95 30.95
C LEU A 657 -12.10 -7.17 31.80
N GLY A 658 -13.28 -6.82 31.28
CA GLY A 658 -14.58 -7.01 31.91
C GLY A 658 -15.15 -8.43 31.85
N THR A 659 -14.47 -9.40 31.26
CA THR A 659 -14.98 -10.79 31.23
C THR A 659 -13.92 -11.81 31.62
N THR A 660 -12.67 -11.38 31.82
CA THR A 660 -11.56 -12.27 32.20
C THR A 660 -11.84 -12.89 33.57
N PRO A 661 -11.98 -14.23 33.65
CA PRO A 661 -12.04 -14.90 34.94
C PRO A 661 -10.62 -15.03 35.49
N ALA A 662 -10.33 -14.54 36.69
CA ALA A 662 -9.02 -14.82 37.31
C ALA A 662 -9.18 -15.64 38.59
N SER A 663 -8.49 -16.78 38.61
CA SER A 663 -8.27 -17.60 39.81
C SER A 663 -6.79 -17.91 40.05
N THR A 664 -5.90 -17.40 39.19
CA THR A 664 -4.45 -17.62 39.24
C THR A 664 -3.71 -16.28 39.28
N ALA A 665 -2.48 -16.29 39.82
CA ALA A 665 -1.63 -15.09 39.87
C ALA A 665 -1.25 -14.61 38.46
N ASP A 666 -0.90 -15.53 37.56
CA ASP A 666 -0.49 -15.18 36.18
C ASP A 666 -1.59 -14.45 35.41
N MET A 667 -2.85 -14.88 35.57
CA MET A 667 -3.99 -14.20 34.95
C MET A 667 -4.21 -12.79 35.52
N ALA A 668 -4.00 -12.59 36.81
CA ALA A 668 -4.07 -11.26 37.44
C ALA A 668 -2.92 -10.35 36.97
N VAL A 669 -1.72 -10.90 36.79
CA VAL A 669 -0.57 -10.19 36.22
C VAL A 669 -0.84 -9.78 34.77
N GLY A 670 -1.34 -10.72 33.93
CA GLY A 670 -1.71 -10.43 32.55
C GLY A 670 -2.83 -9.39 32.44
N TRP A 671 -3.85 -9.49 33.29
CA TRP A 671 -4.92 -8.49 33.39
C TRP A 671 -4.38 -7.10 33.74
N ALA A 672 -3.52 -7.02 34.77
CA ALA A 672 -2.90 -5.76 35.18
C ALA A 672 -1.97 -5.19 34.10
N GLY A 673 -1.26 -6.05 33.37
CA GLY A 673 -0.43 -5.69 32.23
C GLY A 673 -1.26 -5.04 31.13
N LEU A 674 -2.31 -5.72 30.66
CA LEU A 674 -3.22 -5.20 29.65
C LEU A 674 -3.86 -3.87 30.08
N ALA A 675 -4.36 -3.79 31.32
CA ALA A 675 -4.99 -2.57 31.83
C ALA A 675 -4.02 -1.37 31.86
N ARG A 676 -2.74 -1.58 32.19
CA ARG A 676 -1.73 -0.50 32.16
C ARG A 676 -1.47 -0.01 30.73
N SER A 677 -1.20 -0.92 29.80
CA SER A 677 -0.94 -0.56 28.40
C SER A 677 -2.18 0.07 27.74
N ALA A 678 -3.37 -0.45 28.02
CA ALA A 678 -4.63 0.12 27.55
C ALA A 678 -4.85 1.55 28.04
N ARG A 679 -4.63 1.81 29.34
CA ARG A 679 -4.74 3.18 29.87
C ARG A 679 -3.75 4.14 29.21
N LYS A 680 -2.53 3.67 28.91
CA LYS A 680 -1.48 4.48 28.29
C LYS A 680 -1.76 4.76 26.80
N VAL A 681 -2.21 3.76 26.06
CA VAL A 681 -2.37 3.81 24.60
C VAL A 681 -3.76 4.31 24.18
N LEU A 682 -4.82 3.77 24.81
CA LEU A 682 -6.22 4.04 24.46
C LEU A 682 -6.88 5.07 25.39
N GLY A 683 -6.20 5.47 26.46
CA GLY A 683 -6.72 6.38 27.47
C GLY A 683 -7.57 5.71 28.55
N GLY A 684 -8.03 6.52 29.51
CA GLY A 684 -8.80 6.05 30.66
C GLY A 684 -10.11 5.36 30.30
N ASP A 685 -10.74 5.71 29.18
CA ASP A 685 -12.02 5.14 28.76
C ASP A 685 -11.96 3.62 28.55
N ALA A 686 -10.81 3.06 28.16
CA ALA A 686 -10.65 1.60 28.00
C ALA A 686 -10.75 0.83 29.34
N VAL A 687 -10.43 1.48 30.46
CA VAL A 687 -10.09 0.79 31.71
C VAL A 687 -10.87 1.31 32.92
N ASP A 688 -11.03 2.62 33.04
CA ASP A 688 -11.62 3.29 34.21
C ASP A 688 -13.09 2.92 34.47
N PRO A 689 -13.91 2.50 33.48
CA PRO A 689 -15.24 1.93 33.74
C PRO A 689 -15.24 0.53 34.40
N ILE A 690 -14.07 -0.01 34.77
CA ILE A 690 -13.91 -1.34 35.38
C ILE A 690 -13.35 -1.15 36.81
N PRO A 691 -14.08 -1.55 37.87
CA PRO A 691 -13.69 -1.21 39.24
C PRO A 691 -12.38 -1.87 39.68
N GLU A 692 -12.07 -3.07 39.17
CA GLU A 692 -10.83 -3.79 39.47
C GLU A 692 -9.58 -3.03 38.98
N ALA A 693 -9.73 -2.06 38.08
CA ALA A 693 -8.62 -1.23 37.59
C ALA A 693 -7.97 -0.36 38.68
N ALA A 694 -8.67 -0.10 39.79
CA ALA A 694 -8.11 0.58 40.94
C ALA A 694 -7.07 -0.27 41.70
N LEU A 695 -7.08 -1.59 41.48
CA LEU A 695 -6.29 -2.57 42.22
C LEU A 695 -5.02 -3.01 41.46
N ILE A 696 -4.72 -2.45 40.29
CA ILE A 696 -3.57 -2.87 39.44
C ILE A 696 -2.19 -2.75 40.11
N GLY A 697 -2.09 -2.01 41.22
CA GLY A 697 -0.88 -1.88 42.02
C GLY A 697 -0.72 -2.97 43.08
N ASP A 698 -1.77 -3.74 43.37
CA ASP A 698 -1.78 -4.83 44.36
C ASP A 698 -2.33 -6.10 43.69
N ILE A 699 -1.41 -6.94 43.20
CA ILE A 699 -1.75 -8.12 42.39
C ILE A 699 -2.53 -9.16 43.21
N ASP A 700 -2.27 -9.27 44.51
CA ASP A 700 -2.98 -10.21 45.38
C ASP A 700 -4.43 -9.78 45.60
N MET A 701 -4.65 -8.49 45.89
CA MET A 701 -5.99 -7.93 46.02
C MET A 701 -6.75 -7.95 44.69
N LEU A 702 -6.08 -7.67 43.57
CA LEU A 702 -6.66 -7.79 42.23
C LEU A 702 -7.08 -9.23 41.93
N ARG A 703 -6.23 -10.21 42.22
CA ARG A 703 -6.54 -11.64 42.07
C ARG A 703 -7.75 -12.03 42.91
N ALA A 704 -7.81 -11.57 44.16
CA ALA A 704 -8.96 -11.81 45.04
C ALA A 704 -10.24 -11.21 44.46
N ALA A 705 -10.21 -9.95 44.02
CA ALA A 705 -11.35 -9.25 43.41
C ALA A 705 -11.88 -9.95 42.15
N LEU A 706 -10.98 -10.35 41.24
CA LEU A 706 -11.35 -11.09 40.03
C LEU A 706 -11.88 -12.50 40.35
N GLY A 707 -11.40 -13.13 41.43
CA GLY A 707 -11.96 -14.37 41.95
C GLY A 707 -13.39 -14.18 42.50
N ALA A 708 -13.62 -13.11 43.26
CA ALA A 708 -14.93 -12.77 43.78
C ALA A 708 -15.94 -12.41 42.68
N ARG A 709 -15.52 -11.75 41.60
CA ARG A 709 -16.36 -11.55 40.41
C ARG A 709 -16.99 -12.85 39.90
N ARG A 710 -16.21 -13.92 39.84
CA ARG A 710 -16.68 -15.25 39.42
C ARG A 710 -17.66 -15.86 40.44
N ARG A 711 -17.38 -15.70 41.74
CA ARG A 711 -18.24 -16.18 42.84
C ARG A 711 -19.58 -15.44 42.86
N LEU A 712 -19.56 -14.12 42.72
CA LEU A 712 -20.71 -13.26 42.94
C LEU A 712 -21.66 -13.27 41.74
N ARG A 713 -21.14 -13.26 40.49
CA ARG A 713 -21.93 -13.28 39.23
C ARG A 713 -23.31 -12.63 39.38
N GLY A 714 -23.32 -11.30 39.44
CA GLY A 714 -24.52 -10.50 39.63
C GLY A 714 -24.96 -9.79 38.35
N ARG A 715 -26.24 -9.45 38.29
CA ARG A 715 -26.84 -8.50 37.37
C ARG A 715 -27.40 -7.33 38.16
N LEU A 716 -26.91 -6.12 37.88
CA LEU A 716 -27.43 -4.88 38.44
C LEU A 716 -28.36 -4.23 37.44
N SER A 717 -29.61 -3.99 37.86
CA SER A 717 -30.63 -3.31 37.08
C SER A 717 -30.95 -1.94 37.68
N ILE A 718 -30.61 -0.85 36.99
CA ILE A 718 -31.05 0.47 37.42
C ILE A 718 -32.55 0.62 37.11
N MET A 719 -33.34 0.87 38.15
CA MET A 719 -34.76 1.16 38.03
C MET A 719 -35.00 2.66 37.87
N ARG A 720 -36.21 3.02 37.41
CA ARG A 720 -36.60 4.42 37.18
C ARG A 720 -36.31 5.30 38.40
N PRO A 721 -35.72 6.51 38.22
CA PRO A 721 -35.66 7.50 39.27
C PRO A 721 -37.08 7.81 39.78
N ARG A 722 -37.28 7.86 41.09
CA ARG A 722 -38.51 8.39 41.71
C ARG A 722 -38.12 9.59 42.55
N TRP A 723 -38.69 10.76 42.21
CA TRP A 723 -38.37 12.02 42.87
C TRP A 723 -36.85 12.27 42.89
N ASN A 724 -36.25 12.38 44.08
CA ASN A 724 -34.82 12.61 44.28
C ASN A 724 -34.06 11.32 44.65
N ALA A 725 -34.57 10.13 44.30
CA ALA A 725 -33.92 8.86 44.57
C ALA A 725 -33.78 8.00 43.31
N LEU A 726 -32.68 7.25 43.22
CA LEU A 726 -32.42 6.24 42.21
C LEU A 726 -32.63 4.86 42.85
N HIS A 727 -33.43 4.02 42.20
CA HIS A 727 -33.72 2.67 42.68
C HIS A 727 -32.88 1.68 41.87
N PHE A 728 -32.38 0.65 42.53
CA PHE A 728 -31.61 -0.43 41.92
C PHE A 728 -32.29 -1.76 42.27
N ALA A 729 -32.37 -2.65 41.29
CA ALA A 729 -32.64 -4.06 41.48
C ALA A 729 -31.31 -4.79 41.28
N VAL A 730 -30.99 -5.69 42.19
CA VAL A 730 -29.72 -6.41 42.26
C VAL A 730 -30.07 -7.88 42.27
N HIS A 731 -29.73 -8.60 41.21
CA HIS A 731 -29.83 -10.05 41.19
C HIS A 731 -28.42 -10.62 41.35
N VAL A 732 -28.14 -11.38 42.41
CA VAL A 732 -26.82 -12.00 42.64
C VAL A 732 -26.99 -13.51 42.69
N GLN A 733 -26.14 -14.26 41.96
CA GLN A 733 -26.26 -15.72 41.91
C GLN A 733 -25.99 -16.40 43.26
N SER A 734 -25.07 -15.82 44.05
CA SER A 734 -24.78 -16.26 45.42
C SER A 734 -25.07 -15.14 46.41
N PRO A 735 -26.10 -15.25 47.28
CA PRO A 735 -26.33 -14.29 48.34
C PRO A 735 -25.25 -14.47 49.41
N ALA A 736 -24.12 -13.78 49.27
CA ALA A 736 -23.14 -13.67 50.34
C ALA A 736 -23.53 -12.51 51.27
N ASP A 737 -23.42 -12.74 52.58
CA ASP A 737 -23.45 -11.67 53.57
C ASP A 737 -22.21 -10.77 53.36
N GLY A 738 -22.33 -9.45 53.61
CA GLY A 738 -21.24 -8.50 53.36
C GLY A 738 -21.10 -8.01 51.91
N VAL A 739 -22.10 -8.26 51.05
CA VAL A 739 -22.13 -7.71 49.67
C VAL A 739 -23.12 -6.55 49.57
N SER A 740 -22.63 -5.40 49.09
CA SER A 740 -23.44 -4.19 48.85
C SER A 740 -23.22 -3.63 47.45
N VAL A 741 -24.14 -2.81 46.95
CA VAL A 741 -23.92 -2.12 45.66
C VAL A 741 -22.94 -0.96 45.88
N ALA A 742 -22.03 -0.78 44.95
CA ALA A 742 -21.02 0.26 44.96
C ALA A 742 -21.16 1.18 43.75
N LEU A 743 -21.09 2.48 43.99
CA LEU A 743 -20.80 3.46 42.96
C LEU A 743 -19.32 3.83 43.05
N PHE A 744 -18.56 3.58 41.99
CA PHE A 744 -17.17 4.02 41.94
C PHE A 744 -17.04 5.18 40.96
N PRO A 745 -16.29 6.24 41.30
CA PRO A 745 -16.10 7.39 40.43
C PRO A 745 -15.28 7.01 39.19
N ILE A 746 -15.63 7.58 38.04
CA ILE A 746 -14.88 7.43 36.79
C ILE A 746 -14.17 8.76 36.50
N GLY A 747 -12.87 8.73 36.19
CA GLY A 747 -12.08 9.89 35.77
C GLY A 747 -11.72 10.91 36.87
N THR A 748 -12.21 10.77 38.11
CA THR A 748 -11.82 11.63 39.25
C THR A 748 -11.48 10.77 40.46
N ALA A 749 -10.45 11.15 41.21
CA ALA A 749 -10.12 10.49 42.46
C ALA A 749 -11.21 10.80 43.50
N GLY A 750 -11.93 9.78 43.95
CA GLY A 750 -12.96 9.88 44.97
C GLY A 750 -13.24 8.52 45.60
N PRO A 751 -13.80 8.47 46.83
CA PRO A 751 -14.08 7.22 47.50
C PRO A 751 -15.22 6.46 46.80
N VAL A 752 -15.14 5.14 46.81
CA VAL A 752 -16.27 4.28 46.40
C VAL A 752 -17.43 4.51 47.36
N ILE A 753 -18.60 4.82 46.83
CA ILE A 753 -19.82 5.07 47.61
C ILE A 753 -20.55 3.75 47.75
N ARG A 754 -20.62 3.25 48.98
CA ARG A 754 -21.33 2.01 49.33
C ARG A 754 -22.78 2.30 49.66
N LEU A 755 -23.67 1.45 49.16
CA LEU A 755 -25.08 1.49 49.48
C LEU A 755 -25.35 0.70 50.75
N SER A 756 -25.65 1.41 51.84
CA SER A 756 -26.19 0.80 53.05
C SER A 756 -27.59 0.24 52.78
N HIS A 757 -27.82 -1.01 53.18
CA HIS A 757 -29.11 -1.69 53.06
C HIS A 757 -30.23 -0.86 53.68
N ASP A 758 -31.21 -0.45 52.86
CA ASP A 758 -32.50 0.02 53.35
C ASP A 758 -33.59 -0.91 52.79
N ALA A 759 -34.17 -1.65 53.73
CA ALA A 759 -35.41 -2.42 53.64
C ALA A 759 -35.45 -3.69 52.76
N LEU A 760 -35.82 -4.78 53.44
CA LEU A 760 -36.36 -6.02 52.88
C LEU A 760 -37.33 -5.73 51.73
N SER A 761 -36.94 -6.10 50.52
CA SER A 761 -37.88 -6.34 49.44
C SER A 761 -38.43 -7.77 49.59
N ASN A 762 -39.73 -7.97 49.38
CA ASN A 762 -40.39 -9.29 49.30
C ASN A 762 -39.94 -10.12 48.06
N CYS A 763 -38.70 -9.96 47.64
CA CYS A 763 -38.09 -10.65 46.52
C CYS A 763 -37.52 -11.99 46.97
N ALA A 764 -37.32 -12.92 46.03
CA ALA A 764 -36.66 -14.19 46.31
C ALA A 764 -35.26 -13.95 46.91
N PRO A 765 -34.65 -14.89 47.66
CA PRO A 765 -33.35 -14.69 48.34
C PRO A 765 -32.19 -14.21 47.47
N ARG A 766 -32.29 -14.38 46.15
CA ARG A 766 -31.31 -13.98 45.12
C ARG A 766 -31.54 -12.60 44.52
N ASP A 767 -32.69 -11.98 44.80
CA ASP A 767 -33.12 -10.68 44.30
C ASP A 767 -33.24 -9.68 45.44
N ARG A 768 -32.49 -8.59 45.38
CA ARG A 768 -32.56 -7.47 46.34
C ARG A 768 -32.94 -6.19 45.60
N SER A 769 -33.75 -5.33 46.22
CA SER A 769 -33.95 -3.96 45.74
C SER A 769 -33.30 -3.00 46.72
N MET A 770 -32.54 -2.03 46.21
CA MET A 770 -31.82 -1.04 47.01
C MET A 770 -32.16 0.36 46.50
N THR A 771 -32.19 1.36 47.37
CA THR A 771 -32.54 2.74 47.01
C THR A 771 -31.44 3.71 47.44
N LEU A 772 -31.05 4.62 46.54
CA LEU A 772 -30.07 5.66 46.82
C LEU A 772 -30.69 7.05 46.70
N SER A 773 -30.50 7.88 47.72
CA SER A 773 -30.80 9.31 47.63
C SER A 773 -29.84 10.01 46.67
N ALA A 774 -30.34 10.89 45.81
CA ALA A 774 -29.53 11.69 44.89
C ALA A 774 -28.61 12.71 45.59
N ARG A 775 -28.73 12.88 46.92
CA ARG A 775 -27.75 13.63 47.73
C ARG A 775 -26.44 12.87 47.90
N SER A 776 -26.48 11.55 47.83
CA SER A 776 -25.35 10.64 47.99
C SER A 776 -24.78 10.18 46.66
N ILE A 777 -25.29 10.69 45.53
CA ILE A 777 -24.82 10.36 44.17
C ILE A 777 -24.02 11.57 43.65
N PRO A 778 -22.83 11.34 43.07
CA PRO A 778 -22.10 12.39 42.38
C PRO A 778 -22.92 12.89 41.18
N LEU A 779 -23.55 14.05 41.35
CA LEU A 779 -24.34 14.69 40.29
C LEU A 779 -23.40 15.32 39.26
N HIS A 780 -23.76 15.20 37.98
CA HIS A 780 -23.01 15.77 36.85
C HIS A 780 -21.60 15.17 36.63
N ALA A 781 -21.25 14.10 37.34
CA ALA A 781 -20.03 13.33 37.12
C ALA A 781 -20.37 11.87 36.74
N PRO A 782 -19.55 11.24 35.87
CA PRO A 782 -19.72 9.84 35.53
C PRO A 782 -19.31 8.94 36.69
N PHE A 783 -20.07 7.87 36.91
CA PHE A 783 -19.73 6.81 37.84
C PHE A 783 -20.05 5.45 37.23
N GLY A 784 -19.29 4.45 37.66
CA GLY A 784 -19.54 3.05 37.36
C GLY A 784 -20.31 2.34 38.47
N LEU A 785 -20.80 1.16 38.16
CA LEU A 785 -21.58 0.32 39.05
C LEU A 785 -20.87 -1.01 39.27
N GLY A 786 -20.79 -1.42 40.53
CA GLY A 786 -20.21 -2.70 40.92
C GLY A 786 -20.82 -3.22 42.22
N LEU A 787 -20.28 -4.33 42.71
CA LEU A 787 -20.58 -4.85 44.03
C LEU A 787 -19.36 -4.67 44.94
N TRP A 788 -19.55 -4.14 46.13
CA TRP A 788 -18.55 -4.16 47.18
C TRP A 788 -18.61 -5.50 47.92
N ASP A 789 -17.46 -6.14 48.08
CA ASP A 789 -17.29 -7.37 48.85
C ASP A 789 -16.51 -7.06 50.13
N ASP A 790 -17.17 -7.14 51.29
CA ASP A 790 -16.54 -6.86 52.59
C ASP A 790 -15.44 -7.86 52.95
N ASP A 791 -15.47 -9.10 52.41
CA ASP A 791 -14.45 -10.12 52.65
C ASP A 791 -13.09 -9.72 52.06
N ILE A 792 -13.11 -8.99 50.94
CA ILE A 792 -11.90 -8.57 50.20
C ILE A 792 -11.63 -7.08 50.42
N GLY A 793 -12.64 -6.30 50.79
CA GLY A 793 -12.52 -4.84 50.94
C GLY A 793 -12.40 -4.12 49.60
N ALA A 794 -13.01 -4.65 48.54
CA ALA A 794 -12.89 -4.09 47.19
C ALA A 794 -14.22 -4.10 46.42
N CYS A 795 -14.30 -3.21 45.43
CA CYS A 795 -15.39 -3.19 44.46
C CYS A 795 -15.07 -4.13 43.28
N VAL A 796 -16.01 -5.01 42.94
CA VAL A 796 -15.90 -5.95 41.82
C VAL A 796 -16.90 -5.63 40.71
N GLY A 797 -16.50 -5.87 39.47
CA GLY A 797 -17.34 -5.65 38.30
C GLY A 797 -18.40 -6.75 38.19
N VAL A 798 -19.62 -6.37 37.82
CA VAL A 798 -20.72 -7.30 37.55
C VAL A 798 -21.46 -6.91 36.28
N GLU A 799 -22.32 -7.77 35.76
CA GLU A 799 -23.15 -7.43 34.61
C GLU A 799 -24.12 -6.30 35.01
N VAL A 800 -24.22 -5.24 34.21
CA VAL A 800 -25.09 -4.10 34.53
C VAL A 800 -26.08 -3.90 33.39
N ASP A 801 -27.33 -4.21 33.69
CA ASP A 801 -28.47 -3.84 32.88
C ASP A 801 -28.98 -2.47 33.30
N VAL A 802 -29.12 -1.56 32.35
CA VAL A 802 -29.77 -0.27 32.61
C VAL A 802 -30.91 -0.17 31.64
N HIS A 803 -32.14 -0.28 32.14
CA HIS A 803 -33.31 -0.03 31.32
C HIS A 803 -33.41 1.47 31.04
N GLU A 804 -33.07 1.88 29.82
CA GLU A 804 -33.34 3.23 29.36
C GLU A 804 -34.86 3.46 29.33
N LEU A 805 -35.34 4.29 30.24
CA LEU A 805 -36.76 4.57 30.36
C LEU A 805 -36.95 6.06 30.09
N ALA A 806 -37.77 6.38 29.08
CA ALA A 806 -38.05 7.76 28.71
C ALA A 806 -38.44 8.60 29.95
N PRO A 807 -37.80 9.76 30.17
CA PRO A 807 -37.99 10.53 31.39
C PRO A 807 -39.42 11.07 31.47
N ARG A 808 -40.10 10.82 32.58
CA ARG A 808 -41.48 11.26 32.80
C ARG A 808 -41.54 12.77 33.06
N ARG A 809 -42.72 13.37 32.88
CA ARG A 809 -42.93 14.82 33.05
C ARG A 809 -42.54 15.35 34.43
N ARG A 810 -42.62 14.52 35.48
CA ARG A 810 -42.39 14.90 36.88
C ARG A 810 -40.97 14.59 37.38
N ASP A 811 -40.13 13.96 36.58
CA ASP A 811 -38.79 13.55 37.03
C ASP A 811 -37.88 14.78 37.18
N THR A 812 -37.21 14.87 38.34
CA THR A 812 -36.25 15.92 38.71
C THR A 812 -34.81 15.54 38.36
N LEU A 813 -34.58 14.28 37.99
CA LEU A 813 -33.29 13.74 37.58
C LEU A 813 -33.37 13.24 36.14
N LEU A 814 -32.24 13.31 35.44
CA LEU A 814 -32.03 12.72 34.13
C LEU A 814 -30.87 11.72 34.26
N LEU A 815 -31.15 10.47 33.91
CA LEU A 815 -30.15 9.42 33.81
C LEU A 815 -29.65 9.40 32.35
N GLU A 816 -28.35 9.59 32.16
CA GLU A 816 -27.68 9.45 30.86
C GLU A 816 -26.73 8.25 30.97
N ARG A 817 -26.77 7.35 29.99
CA ARG A 817 -25.91 6.17 29.92
C ARG A 817 -25.04 6.23 28.67
N VAL A 818 -23.77 5.89 28.83
CA VAL A 818 -22.85 5.61 27.72
C VAL A 818 -22.08 4.33 28.08
N GLY A 819 -22.37 3.21 27.41
CA GLY A 819 -21.79 1.91 27.76
C GLY A 819 -22.15 1.45 29.18
N SER A 820 -21.16 1.14 30.02
CA SER A 820 -21.32 0.80 31.45
C SER A 820 -21.30 2.02 32.38
N THR A 821 -21.08 3.23 31.83
CA THR A 821 -20.96 4.46 32.58
C THR A 821 -22.32 5.15 32.72
N VAL A 822 -22.59 5.64 33.92
CA VAL A 822 -23.84 6.34 34.25
C VAL A 822 -23.53 7.76 34.69
N THR A 823 -24.27 8.72 34.15
CA THR A 823 -24.25 10.11 34.61
C THR A 823 -25.64 10.53 35.07
N LEU A 824 -25.73 11.05 36.29
CA LEU A 824 -26.98 11.57 36.84
C LEU A 824 -26.96 13.09 36.81
N ARG A 825 -27.90 13.70 36.09
CA ARG A 825 -28.02 15.16 35.96
C ARG A 825 -29.27 15.69 36.63
N ARG A 826 -29.18 16.87 37.26
CA ARG A 826 -30.37 17.61 37.68
C ARG A 826 -31.14 18.15 36.49
N ARG A 827 -32.43 17.88 36.47
CA ARG A 827 -33.36 18.34 35.44
C ARG A 827 -34.14 19.55 35.98
N ARG A 828 -34.34 20.59 35.15
CA ARG A 828 -35.11 21.79 35.55
C ARG A 828 -36.48 21.40 36.13
N ASN A 829 -36.94 22.12 37.15
CA ASN A 829 -38.20 21.89 37.86
C ASN A 829 -39.38 21.70 36.86
N PRO A 830 -40.27 20.71 37.06
CA PRO A 830 -41.46 20.50 36.23
C PRO A 830 -42.26 21.77 35.90
N ALA A 831 -42.40 22.69 36.85
CA ALA A 831 -43.11 23.97 36.67
C ALA A 831 -42.41 24.87 35.64
N MET A 832 -41.09 25.03 35.76
CA MET A 832 -40.28 25.80 34.81
C MET A 832 -40.29 25.19 33.39
N ARG A 833 -40.34 23.86 33.29
CA ARG A 833 -40.48 23.16 32.00
C ARG A 833 -41.87 23.30 31.39
N ALA A 834 -42.91 23.42 32.22
CA ALA A 834 -44.27 23.73 31.77
C ALA A 834 -44.34 25.15 31.21
N LEU A 835 -43.80 26.14 31.94
CA LEU A 835 -43.68 27.53 31.50
C LEU A 835 -42.88 27.66 30.20
N GLY A 836 -41.73 27.00 30.08
CA GLY A 836 -40.93 27.02 28.84
C GLY A 836 -41.60 26.34 27.64
N ARG A 837 -42.51 25.37 27.86
CA ARG A 837 -43.34 24.78 26.78
C ARG A 837 -44.48 25.70 26.38
N ILE A 838 -45.11 26.37 27.36
CA ILE A 838 -46.14 27.39 27.11
C ILE A 838 -45.53 28.56 26.33
N ALA A 839 -44.36 29.06 26.74
CA ALA A 839 -43.64 30.12 26.04
C ALA A 839 -43.22 29.73 24.61
N ARG A 840 -42.74 28.50 24.38
CA ARG A 840 -42.44 28.00 23.03
C ARG A 840 -43.69 27.85 22.16
N ARG A 841 -44.81 27.37 22.73
CA ARG A 841 -46.09 27.28 22.02
C ARG A 841 -46.67 28.66 21.70
N LEU A 842 -46.53 29.63 22.60
CA LEU A 842 -46.89 31.03 22.37
C LEU A 842 -46.02 31.65 21.28
N ARG A 843 -44.69 31.48 21.32
CA ARG A 843 -43.79 31.94 20.24
C ARG A 843 -44.08 31.28 18.89
N ALA A 844 -44.42 29.99 18.87
CA ALA A 844 -44.79 29.30 17.64
C ALA A 844 -46.16 29.75 17.10
N ARG A 845 -47.08 30.18 17.97
CA ARG A 845 -48.37 30.79 17.60
C ARG A 845 -48.27 32.27 17.22
N LEU A 846 -47.20 32.96 17.64
CA LEU A 846 -46.89 34.35 17.25
C LEU A 846 -46.04 34.44 15.98
N ARG A 847 -45.46 33.31 15.52
CA ARG A 847 -44.71 33.18 14.26
C ARG A 847 -45.53 32.56 13.11
N ARG A 848 -46.75 32.11 13.41
CA ARG A 848 -47.81 31.82 12.44
C ARG A 848 -48.78 32.99 12.50
#